data_AF-A8XIR9-F1
#
_entry.id   AF-A8XIR9-F1
#
_cell.length_a   1.000
_cell.length_b   1.000
_cell.length_c   1.000
_cell.angle_alpha   90.00
_cell.angle_beta   90.00
_cell.angle_gamma   90.00
#
_symmetry.space_group_name_H-M   'P 1'
#
loop_
_entity.id
_entity.type
_entity.pdbx_description
1 polymer ?
#
loop_
_entity_poly.entity_id
_entity_poly.type
_entity_poly.pdbx_seq_one_letter_code
_entity_poly.pdbx_strand_id
1 'polypeptide(L)'
;MFFSYHSLLFVSSQTLHKSMIHFSFLLVFLSIGSLFSQKITDCPTSAFDPPNDLNQTIWYPSDFSYSDPPFFSDYYSCLYKINVPKGYHAEVRLTFNQQMPPIIPAPVQVIDSQSFEEKLFSATDVPYFFVSNAGFIKLDTRELGIKFGFRIRWYKFPSTFSPILLSTHSSDTQPLIVSSSSIIPYQVSADTNVSLVVSNPKNSQGYEDLLKKQKVSSGKLMTVAALEPFYDTGSMLLFQDFENTKDFNEYQCLICYPEDVCDSVVINCMNTESAALSTITMSSQPAEYLKEIWLGDYGVLDVYMGRLTREKSNLITSYQSYGKINTSSYLPQKFQGTVRTYHLHGHSANLHFTLSPELFTNNVPVGRHGFFSSKFYKSGTPQKNQDSFDYIRTTDTVIFNFEITDADLAWGSTLNIWIRDKSVVTYNKTFTSSSPPNLLAPIMATGNYMEVSYKTNYGQLTNGYFMKFETLDSSGFRNYTNPSCEFNQTFLIQITAQKFPKICSTVCGHFIINENTDLNVEQLTELFKNMRILVGGLRISNTKFENLRFLAGLRRFVGELGLLNLTTIKSPVVNIDSNGKLEKLNLPKLEVVKCLGNICSIIVNLNYPEHPKFCITIQDLNAFTRKRNQVYLNMNSNICIPKNEPKVCTVPTVGCERLIGNLNITKGFDVRKVESLKQNRHQIVKILIYCQYLQSIVYRFKILLCTQKSGFSRGWFLAIIW
;
A
#
# COMPACT_ATOMS: atom_id res chain seq x y z
N MET A 1 -33.83 5.43 -34.00
CA MET A 1 -35.05 5.86 -34.74
C MET A 1 -35.92 6.71 -33.81
N PHE A 2 -36.96 7.35 -34.36
CA PHE A 2 -37.61 8.59 -33.85
C PHE A 2 -38.56 8.38 -32.64
N PHE A 3 -38.52 9.26 -31.60
CA PHE A 3 -39.51 10.32 -31.19
C PHE A 3 -40.88 9.80 -30.64
N SER A 4 -41.63 10.43 -29.70
CA SER A 4 -41.52 11.70 -28.93
C SER A 4 -42.54 11.84 -27.77
N TYR A 5 -42.21 12.62 -26.72
CA TYR A 5 -42.98 13.65 -25.92
C TYR A 5 -44.54 13.57 -25.75
N HIS A 6 -45.19 14.06 -24.66
CA HIS A 6 -44.97 15.31 -23.89
C HIS A 6 -45.51 15.29 -22.42
N SER A 7 -45.54 16.45 -21.73
CA SER A 7 -45.76 16.63 -20.27
C SER A 7 -46.72 17.81 -19.93
N LEU A 8 -46.98 18.07 -18.63
CA LEU A 8 -47.63 19.23 -17.93
C LEU A 8 -49.09 18.97 -17.44
N LEU A 9 -49.70 19.61 -16.41
CA LEU A 9 -49.39 20.25 -15.09
C LEU A 9 -50.44 21.37 -14.79
N PHE A 10 -50.66 21.73 -13.49
CA PHE A 10 -51.54 22.81 -12.91
C PHE A 10 -53.09 22.50 -12.86
N VAL A 11 -53.90 22.56 -11.77
CA VAL A 11 -54.17 23.49 -10.60
C VAL A 11 -55.56 24.18 -10.76
N SER A 12 -56.47 24.34 -9.78
CA SER A 12 -56.53 23.97 -8.32
C SER A 12 -57.96 24.06 -7.69
N SER A 13 -58.08 23.61 -6.43
CA SER A 13 -58.95 24.10 -5.31
C SER A 13 -60.50 24.02 -5.32
N GLN A 14 -61.05 23.36 -4.27
CA GLN A 14 -62.14 23.77 -3.33
C GLN A 14 -63.53 24.21 -3.85
N THR A 15 -64.71 24.00 -3.20
CA THR A 15 -65.25 23.25 -2.01
C THR A 15 -66.80 23.40 -2.02
N LEU A 16 -67.59 22.53 -1.34
CA LEU A 16 -68.66 22.88 -0.33
C LEU A 16 -69.78 21.82 -0.06
N HIS A 17 -70.07 21.61 1.24
CA HIS A 17 -71.35 21.25 1.93
C HIS A 17 -72.07 19.89 1.65
N LYS A 18 -72.30 19.01 2.66
CA LYS A 18 -73.34 18.96 3.76
C LYS A 18 -74.75 18.52 3.27
N SER A 19 -75.57 17.68 3.93
CA SER A 19 -75.64 17.23 5.36
C SER A 19 -76.51 15.97 5.63
N MET A 20 -76.40 15.41 6.86
CA MET A 20 -77.41 14.69 7.68
C MET A 20 -77.95 13.28 7.32
N ILE A 21 -77.90 12.36 8.30
CA ILE A 21 -79.05 11.71 9.00
C ILE A 21 -78.50 10.83 10.18
N HIS A 22 -79.31 10.61 11.23
CA HIS A 22 -78.96 9.93 12.50
C HIS A 22 -79.99 8.80 12.81
N PHE A 23 -79.60 7.66 13.40
CA PHE A 23 -80.55 6.76 14.10
C PHE A 23 -79.91 5.80 15.16
N SER A 24 -80.26 6.04 16.43
CA SER A 24 -80.54 5.17 17.60
C SER A 24 -79.86 3.81 17.94
N PHE A 25 -79.32 3.76 19.18
CA PHE A 25 -79.46 2.75 20.28
C PHE A 25 -79.31 1.23 20.08
N LEU A 26 -78.40 0.61 20.87
CA LEU A 26 -78.73 -0.48 21.82
C LEU A 26 -77.71 -0.55 22.98
N LEU A 27 -78.08 -1.22 24.09
CA LEU A 27 -77.33 -1.32 25.36
C LEU A 27 -77.23 -2.80 25.81
N VAL A 28 -76.42 -3.07 26.85
CA VAL A 28 -76.31 -4.31 27.66
C VAL A 28 -75.42 -5.46 27.11
N PHE A 29 -74.22 -5.65 27.69
CA PHE A 29 -73.95 -6.69 28.70
C PHE A 29 -72.57 -6.50 29.39
N LEU A 30 -72.45 -6.98 30.63
CA LEU A 30 -71.24 -6.91 31.48
C LEU A 30 -70.28 -8.10 31.29
N SER A 31 -69.02 -7.91 31.72
CA SER A 31 -68.04 -8.92 32.18
C SER A 31 -67.71 -10.06 31.20
N ILE A 32 -66.47 -10.24 30.75
CA ILE A 32 -65.24 -10.47 31.53
C ILE A 32 -64.06 -9.98 30.69
N GLY A 33 -63.16 -9.23 31.32
CA GLY A 33 -62.05 -8.58 30.62
C GLY A 33 -61.06 -7.98 31.61
N SER A 34 -60.63 -8.77 32.59
CA SER A 34 -59.40 -8.49 33.33
C SER A 34 -58.21 -8.67 32.39
N LEU A 35 -58.07 -7.73 31.45
CA LEU A 35 -56.77 -7.46 30.85
C LEU A 35 -55.83 -7.17 32.00
N PHE A 36 -54.81 -8.01 32.14
CA PHE A 36 -53.70 -7.72 33.03
C PHE A 36 -53.12 -6.38 32.58
N SER A 37 -53.42 -5.32 33.33
CA SER A 37 -52.54 -4.16 33.39
C SER A 37 -51.28 -4.67 34.10
N GLN A 38 -50.39 -5.28 33.31
CA GLN A 38 -49.11 -5.78 33.78
C GLN A 38 -48.37 -4.56 34.31
N LYS A 39 -48.25 -4.50 35.64
CA LYS A 39 -47.84 -3.32 36.37
C LYS A 39 -46.42 -2.96 35.91
N ILE A 40 -46.28 -1.83 35.21
CA ILE A 40 -44.98 -1.34 34.75
C ILE A 40 -44.03 -1.38 35.93
N THR A 41 -42.92 -2.10 35.77
CA THR A 41 -41.93 -2.21 36.84
C THR A 41 -41.20 -0.87 36.91
N ASP A 42 -41.39 -0.14 38.01
CA ASP A 42 -40.66 1.10 38.26
C ASP A 42 -39.15 0.88 38.06
N CYS A 43 -38.47 1.87 37.48
CA CYS A 43 -37.03 1.81 37.28
C CYS A 43 -36.34 1.57 38.64
N PRO A 44 -35.62 0.44 38.83
CA PRO A 44 -35.06 0.09 40.12
C PRO A 44 -34.06 1.15 40.57
N THR A 45 -34.32 1.73 41.74
CA THR A 45 -33.47 2.77 42.36
C THR A 45 -32.22 2.18 43.03
N SER A 46 -32.25 0.89 43.36
CA SER A 46 -31.12 0.12 43.86
C SER A 46 -30.35 -0.54 42.71
N ALA A 47 -29.03 -0.65 42.87
CA ALA A 47 -28.20 -1.44 41.97
C ALA A 47 -28.47 -2.94 42.12
N PHE A 48 -28.17 -3.71 41.08
CA PHE A 48 -28.12 -5.16 41.14
C PHE A 48 -26.79 -5.58 41.77
N ASP A 49 -26.87 -6.19 42.95
CA ASP A 49 -25.75 -6.78 43.68
C ASP A 49 -25.74 -8.32 43.53
N PRO A 50 -24.57 -8.97 43.63
CA PRO A 50 -24.49 -10.42 43.56
C PRO A 50 -25.30 -11.12 44.67
N PRO A 51 -26.04 -12.19 44.35
CA PRO A 51 -26.77 -12.97 45.33
C PRO A 51 -25.84 -13.74 46.28
N ASN A 52 -26.35 -14.12 47.44
CA ASN A 52 -25.62 -14.95 48.42
C ASN A 52 -25.24 -16.33 47.83
N ASP A 53 -26.10 -16.91 46.97
CA ASP A 53 -25.78 -18.09 46.17
C ASP A 53 -25.51 -17.68 44.72
N LEU A 54 -24.26 -17.81 44.28
CA LEU A 54 -23.79 -17.46 42.93
C LEU A 54 -24.29 -18.43 41.83
N ASN A 55 -24.97 -19.52 42.21
CA ASN A 55 -25.72 -20.33 41.26
C ASN A 55 -27.07 -19.71 40.89
N GLN A 56 -27.56 -18.75 41.66
CA GLN A 56 -28.79 -18.03 41.36
C GLN A 56 -28.57 -17.03 40.22
N THR A 57 -29.35 -17.17 39.16
CA THR A 57 -29.50 -16.15 38.11
C THR A 57 -30.55 -15.12 38.57
N ILE A 58 -30.21 -13.84 38.51
CA ILE A 58 -31.17 -12.74 38.73
C ILE A 58 -31.81 -12.38 37.38
N TRP A 59 -33.13 -12.24 37.37
CA TRP A 59 -33.93 -11.91 36.18
C TRP A 59 -34.54 -10.53 36.32
N TYR A 60 -34.48 -9.72 35.27
CA TYR A 60 -35.17 -8.43 35.21
C TYR A 60 -35.89 -8.20 33.86
N PRO A 61 -37.19 -7.82 33.89
CA PRO A 61 -38.09 -7.92 35.05
C PRO A 61 -38.23 -9.36 35.57
N SER A 62 -38.81 -9.55 36.76
CA SER A 62 -38.85 -10.85 37.44
C SER A 62 -39.67 -11.93 36.72
N ASP A 63 -40.52 -11.53 35.77
CA ASP A 63 -41.33 -12.37 34.89
C ASP A 63 -40.70 -12.59 33.50
N PHE A 64 -39.47 -12.13 33.27
CA PHE A 64 -38.73 -12.37 32.03
C PHE A 64 -38.45 -13.86 31.81
N SER A 65 -38.83 -14.37 30.63
CA SER A 65 -38.45 -15.68 30.13
C SER A 65 -37.59 -15.54 28.87
N TYR A 66 -36.55 -16.39 28.72
CA TYR A 66 -35.53 -16.37 27.66
C TYR A 66 -35.98 -15.81 26.30
N SER A 67 -37.10 -16.31 25.76
CA SER A 67 -37.59 -16.04 24.41
C SER A 67 -38.62 -14.92 24.30
N ASP A 68 -39.33 -14.59 25.39
CA ASP A 68 -40.37 -13.54 25.38
C ASP A 68 -40.15 -12.54 26.52
N PRO A 69 -39.52 -11.37 26.23
CA PRO A 69 -39.32 -10.34 27.23
C PRO A 69 -40.59 -9.55 27.54
N PRO A 70 -40.75 -9.06 28.79
CA PRO A 70 -41.83 -8.17 29.17
C PRO A 70 -41.88 -6.89 28.33
N PHE A 71 -43.08 -6.36 28.11
CA PHE A 71 -43.32 -5.17 27.32
C PHE A 71 -43.24 -3.90 28.19
N PHE A 72 -42.37 -2.97 27.81
CA PHE A 72 -42.28 -1.62 28.37
C PHE A 72 -43.02 -0.64 27.47
N SER A 73 -43.80 0.25 28.07
CA SER A 73 -44.54 1.28 27.34
C SER A 73 -43.62 2.33 26.71
N ASP A 74 -44.20 3.12 25.82
CA ASP A 74 -43.65 4.38 25.32
C ASP A 74 -43.21 5.29 26.50
N TYR A 75 -42.20 6.11 26.24
CA TYR A 75 -41.58 7.13 27.10
C TYR A 75 -40.99 6.60 28.43
N TYR A 76 -40.73 5.29 28.51
CA TYR A 76 -40.01 4.68 29.62
C TYR A 76 -38.49 4.86 29.42
N SER A 77 -37.81 5.39 30.43
CA SER A 77 -36.35 5.38 30.47
C SER A 77 -35.84 4.93 31.84
N CYS A 78 -34.79 4.11 31.83
CA CYS A 78 -34.16 3.60 33.03
C CYS A 78 -32.67 3.36 32.82
N LEU A 79 -31.88 3.52 33.88
CA LEU A 79 -30.45 3.20 33.93
C LEU A 79 -30.21 2.14 34.99
N TYR A 80 -30.16 0.88 34.57
CA TYR A 80 -29.86 -0.26 35.42
C TYR A 80 -28.36 -0.25 35.76
N LYS A 81 -28.01 -0.30 37.04
CA LYS A 81 -26.61 -0.43 37.50
C LYS A 81 -26.36 -1.84 38.02
N ILE A 82 -25.32 -2.50 37.51
CA ILE A 82 -24.88 -3.83 37.91
C ILE A 82 -23.56 -3.66 38.67
N ASN A 83 -23.54 -3.91 39.98
CA ASN A 83 -22.32 -3.84 40.78
C ASN A 83 -21.46 -5.11 40.56
N VAL A 84 -20.15 -4.94 40.46
CA VAL A 84 -19.19 -6.03 40.28
C VAL A 84 -18.11 -5.93 41.36
N PRO A 85 -18.19 -6.73 42.44
CA PRO A 85 -17.18 -6.70 43.50
C PRO A 85 -15.80 -7.16 43.00
N LYS A 86 -14.75 -6.69 43.68
CA LYS A 86 -13.37 -7.10 43.40
C LYS A 86 -13.23 -8.63 43.48
N GLY A 87 -12.69 -9.25 42.44
CA GLY A 87 -12.53 -10.71 42.34
C GLY A 87 -13.71 -11.43 41.65
N TYR A 88 -14.65 -10.70 41.08
CA TYR A 88 -15.79 -11.25 40.33
C TYR A 88 -15.89 -10.62 38.94
N HIS A 89 -16.63 -11.29 38.05
CA HIS A 89 -17.25 -10.67 36.88
C HIS A 89 -18.76 -10.97 36.87
N ALA A 90 -19.53 -10.12 36.20
CA ALA A 90 -20.94 -10.34 35.93
C ALA A 90 -21.14 -10.62 34.45
N GLU A 91 -21.82 -11.72 34.13
CA GLU A 91 -22.41 -12.01 32.82
C GLU A 91 -23.83 -11.47 32.82
N VAL A 92 -24.15 -10.61 31.87
CA VAL A 92 -25.51 -10.15 31.57
C VAL A 92 -25.90 -10.73 30.21
N ARG A 93 -26.99 -11.51 30.14
CA ARG A 93 -27.58 -11.89 28.85
C ARG A 93 -28.86 -11.11 28.61
N LEU A 94 -28.94 -10.47 27.44
CA LEU A 94 -29.95 -9.47 27.11
C LEU A 94 -30.77 -9.91 25.89
N THR A 95 -32.10 -9.80 25.99
CA THR A 95 -33.04 -10.03 24.88
C THR A 95 -33.90 -8.79 24.70
N PHE A 96 -33.92 -8.24 23.49
CA PHE A 96 -34.91 -7.27 23.07
C PHE A 96 -35.38 -7.57 21.63
N ASN A 97 -36.67 -7.86 21.50
CA ASN A 97 -37.26 -8.45 20.30
C ASN A 97 -37.97 -7.38 19.45
N GLN A 98 -37.19 -6.51 18.79
CA GLN A 98 -37.74 -5.54 17.83
C GLN A 98 -36.67 -5.15 16.80
N GLN A 99 -36.90 -5.47 15.53
CA GLN A 99 -35.97 -5.14 14.44
C GLN A 99 -36.19 -3.69 14.00
N MET A 100 -35.52 -2.75 14.68
CA MET A 100 -35.64 -1.31 14.37
C MET A 100 -34.73 -0.88 13.21
N PRO A 101 -35.18 -0.02 12.29
CA PRO A 101 -34.32 0.55 11.26
C PRO A 101 -33.28 1.51 11.91
N PRO A 102 -32.01 1.55 11.45
CA PRO A 102 -30.93 2.35 12.06
C PRO A 102 -31.10 3.88 12.07
N ILE A 103 -32.24 4.38 11.59
CA ILE A 103 -32.57 5.81 11.47
C ILE A 103 -33.05 6.38 12.82
N ILE A 104 -33.56 5.50 13.71
CA ILE A 104 -33.98 5.85 15.07
C ILE A 104 -32.79 5.59 16.02
N PRO A 105 -32.47 6.48 16.98
CA PRO A 105 -31.39 6.22 17.93
C PRO A 105 -31.65 4.96 18.76
N ALA A 106 -30.59 4.18 19.01
CA ALA A 106 -30.67 2.88 19.67
C ALA A 106 -31.39 2.96 21.04
N PRO A 107 -32.45 2.16 21.27
CA PRO A 107 -33.23 2.20 22.50
C PRO A 107 -32.56 1.53 23.69
N VAL A 108 -31.57 0.66 23.44
CA VAL A 108 -30.79 -0.03 24.47
C VAL A 108 -29.32 0.31 24.29
N GLN A 109 -28.66 0.68 25.40
CA GLN A 109 -27.24 0.99 25.44
C GLN A 109 -26.59 0.20 26.58
N VAL A 110 -25.53 -0.56 26.30
CA VAL A 110 -24.71 -1.22 27.33
C VAL A 110 -23.47 -0.38 27.57
N ILE A 111 -23.21 -0.02 28.82
CA ILE A 111 -22.13 0.91 29.20
C ILE A 111 -21.20 0.22 30.19
N ASP A 112 -19.91 0.15 29.86
CA ASP A 112 -18.91 -0.47 30.73
C ASP A 112 -18.37 0.51 31.81
N SER A 113 -17.53 -0.02 32.71
CA SER A 113 -16.91 0.77 33.78
C SER A 113 -15.95 1.88 33.32
N GLN A 114 -15.57 1.89 32.03
CA GLN A 114 -14.71 2.89 31.40
C GLN A 114 -15.52 3.88 30.55
N SER A 115 -16.86 3.83 30.64
CA SER A 115 -17.81 4.61 29.85
C SER A 115 -17.76 4.32 28.34
N PHE A 116 -17.32 3.12 27.93
CA PHE A 116 -17.56 2.63 26.58
C PHE A 116 -19.05 2.28 26.43
N GLU A 117 -19.71 2.79 25.38
CA GLU A 117 -21.13 2.61 25.10
C GLU A 117 -21.34 1.76 23.84
N GLU A 118 -21.99 0.61 23.98
CA GLU A 118 -22.46 -0.22 22.86
C GLU A 118 -23.96 0.01 22.62
N LYS A 119 -24.33 0.29 21.36
CA LYS A 119 -25.69 0.69 20.96
C LYS A 119 -26.40 -0.45 20.24
N LEU A 120 -27.51 -0.93 20.79
CA LEU A 120 -28.17 -2.15 20.32
C LEU A 120 -29.43 -1.84 19.50
N PHE A 121 -29.54 -2.44 18.32
CA PHE A 121 -30.69 -2.33 17.40
C PHE A 121 -31.50 -3.64 17.28
N SER A 122 -30.95 -4.75 17.77
CA SER A 122 -31.64 -6.00 18.12
C SER A 122 -30.75 -6.80 19.08
N ALA A 123 -31.34 -7.66 19.92
CA ALA A 123 -30.59 -8.63 20.74
C ALA A 123 -31.45 -9.85 21.11
N THR A 124 -30.89 -11.05 21.09
CA THR A 124 -31.59 -12.27 21.53
C THR A 124 -30.61 -13.17 22.31
N ASP A 125 -30.76 -13.21 23.64
CA ASP A 125 -29.85 -13.86 24.61
C ASP A 125 -28.35 -13.51 24.41
N VAL A 126 -28.04 -12.27 24.02
CA VAL A 126 -26.67 -11.83 23.75
C VAL A 126 -25.91 -11.57 25.06
N PRO A 127 -24.72 -12.16 25.28
CA PRO A 127 -23.94 -11.99 26.49
C PRO A 127 -23.08 -10.71 26.48
N TYR A 128 -23.04 -10.04 27.62
CA TYR A 128 -22.19 -8.89 27.95
C TYR A 128 -21.49 -9.14 29.27
N PHE A 129 -20.20 -8.77 29.37
CA PHE A 129 -19.38 -9.08 30.55
C PHE A 129 -18.87 -7.82 31.23
N PHE A 130 -19.20 -7.64 32.52
CA PHE A 130 -18.70 -6.57 33.35
C PHE A 130 -17.63 -7.10 34.32
N VAL A 131 -16.40 -6.61 34.20
CA VAL A 131 -15.20 -7.12 34.92
C VAL A 131 -14.63 -6.14 35.96
N SER A 132 -15.26 -5.00 36.15
CA SER A 132 -14.73 -3.87 36.93
C SER A 132 -15.87 -3.06 37.55
N ASN A 133 -15.78 -2.83 38.87
CA ASN A 133 -16.61 -1.96 39.74
C ASN A 133 -18.14 -1.95 39.51
N ALA A 134 -18.60 -1.45 38.36
CA ALA A 134 -19.97 -1.55 37.92
C ALA A 134 -20.05 -1.50 36.38
N GLY A 135 -21.09 -2.12 35.82
CA GLY A 135 -21.58 -1.86 34.46
C GLY A 135 -22.98 -1.26 34.51
N PHE A 136 -23.43 -0.70 33.39
CA PHE A 136 -24.77 -0.14 33.26
C PHE A 136 -25.47 -0.62 32.00
N ILE A 137 -26.80 -0.69 32.06
CA ILE A 137 -27.67 -0.89 30.90
C ILE A 137 -28.67 0.24 30.92
N LYS A 138 -28.80 0.98 29.82
CA LYS A 138 -29.77 2.04 29.66
C LYS A 138 -30.86 1.61 28.69
N LEU A 139 -32.10 1.77 29.10
CA LEU A 139 -33.29 1.63 28.27
C LEU A 139 -33.90 3.03 28.06
N ASP A 140 -34.33 3.30 26.82
CA ASP A 140 -34.98 4.54 26.39
C ASP A 140 -35.98 4.19 25.26
N THR A 141 -37.24 3.92 25.62
CA THR A 141 -38.26 3.40 24.69
C THR A 141 -38.82 4.47 23.76
N ARG A 142 -38.82 5.74 24.18
CA ARG A 142 -39.29 6.89 23.37
C ARG A 142 -40.72 6.64 22.86
N GLU A 143 -41.03 6.98 21.61
CA GLU A 143 -42.36 6.82 21.02
C GLU A 143 -42.68 5.36 20.59
N LEU A 144 -41.90 4.37 21.06
CA LEU A 144 -42.01 2.97 20.66
C LEU A 144 -41.91 2.05 21.88
N GLY A 145 -43.02 1.44 22.30
CA GLY A 145 -42.98 0.39 23.32
C GLY A 145 -42.16 -0.83 22.88
N ILE A 146 -41.37 -1.39 23.81
CA ILE A 146 -40.29 -2.37 23.55
C ILE A 146 -40.46 -3.60 24.43
N LYS A 147 -40.33 -4.79 23.86
CA LYS A 147 -40.08 -6.02 24.64
C LYS A 147 -38.61 -6.08 25.03
N PHE A 148 -38.30 -5.92 26.31
CA PHE A 148 -36.94 -5.87 26.85
C PHE A 148 -36.81 -6.75 28.11
N GLY A 149 -35.68 -7.45 28.25
CA GLY A 149 -35.35 -8.18 29.47
C GLY A 149 -33.88 -8.59 29.50
N PHE A 150 -33.33 -8.76 30.69
CA PHE A 150 -32.00 -9.30 30.89
C PHE A 150 -31.92 -10.22 32.11
N ARG A 151 -30.91 -11.08 32.11
CA ARG A 151 -30.54 -11.96 33.22
C ARG A 151 -29.09 -11.72 33.61
N ILE A 152 -28.79 -11.68 34.91
CA ILE A 152 -27.44 -11.49 35.44
C ILE A 152 -27.00 -12.71 36.22
N ARG A 153 -25.75 -13.13 36.02
CA ARG A 153 -25.05 -14.09 36.88
C ARG A 153 -23.65 -13.59 37.21
N TRP A 154 -23.21 -13.79 38.45
CA TRP A 154 -21.87 -13.40 38.90
C TRP A 154 -21.00 -14.64 39.09
N TYR A 155 -19.77 -14.56 38.61
CA TYR A 155 -18.77 -15.62 38.74
C TYR A 155 -17.55 -15.07 39.48
N LYS A 156 -16.97 -15.88 40.36
CA LYS A 156 -15.67 -15.59 40.97
C LYS A 156 -14.57 -15.84 39.94
N PHE A 157 -13.58 -14.95 39.89
CA PHE A 157 -12.30 -15.30 39.28
C PHE A 157 -11.63 -16.41 40.12
N PRO A 158 -10.90 -17.36 39.49
CA PRO A 158 -10.22 -18.42 40.22
C PRO A 158 -9.18 -17.84 41.18
N SER A 159 -9.12 -18.38 42.41
CA SER A 159 -8.20 -17.93 43.45
C SER A 159 -6.74 -18.25 43.13
N THR A 160 -6.49 -19.29 42.34
CA THR A 160 -5.19 -19.64 41.78
C THR A 160 -5.22 -19.42 40.27
N PHE A 161 -4.40 -18.50 39.79
CA PHE A 161 -4.24 -18.23 38.37
C PHE A 161 -3.07 -19.05 37.84
N SER A 162 -3.34 -20.05 36.99
CA SER A 162 -2.34 -20.94 36.38
C SER A 162 -2.27 -20.71 34.87
N PRO A 163 -1.65 -19.62 34.41
CA PRO A 163 -1.62 -19.27 33.00
C PRO A 163 -0.55 -20.03 32.21
N ILE A 164 -0.72 -20.06 30.89
CA ILE A 164 0.37 -20.29 29.95
C ILE A 164 1.26 -19.04 29.98
N LEU A 165 2.52 -19.23 30.40
CA LEU A 165 3.53 -18.17 30.43
C LEU A 165 4.15 -17.99 29.04
N LEU A 166 4.16 -16.76 28.55
CA LEU A 166 4.70 -16.37 27.25
C LEU A 166 5.56 -15.10 27.36
N SER A 167 6.43 -14.88 26.39
CA SER A 167 7.23 -13.66 26.28
C SER A 167 7.26 -13.13 24.85
N THR A 168 7.46 -11.83 24.72
CA THR A 168 7.80 -11.15 23.47
C THR A 168 8.83 -10.07 23.77
N HIS A 169 9.74 -9.82 22.84
CA HIS A 169 10.86 -8.91 22.99
C HIS A 169 10.85 -7.82 21.93
N SER A 170 11.46 -6.68 22.27
CA SER A 170 11.73 -5.58 21.35
C SER A 170 12.54 -6.01 20.12
N SER A 171 13.34 -7.07 20.24
CA SER A 171 14.13 -7.68 19.17
C SER A 171 13.35 -8.63 18.25
N ASP A 172 12.25 -9.25 18.70
CA ASP A 172 11.52 -10.28 17.95
C ASP A 172 11.11 -9.78 16.56
N THR A 173 11.33 -10.57 15.51
CA THR A 173 10.99 -10.18 14.12
C THR A 173 9.61 -10.65 13.66
N GLN A 174 9.04 -11.63 14.37
CA GLN A 174 7.65 -12.09 14.22
C GLN A 174 6.89 -11.80 15.53
N PRO A 175 5.64 -11.31 15.48
CA PRO A 175 4.84 -11.14 16.69
C PRO A 175 4.42 -12.50 17.27
N LEU A 176 4.17 -12.52 18.57
CA LEU A 176 3.59 -13.66 19.26
C LEU A 176 2.08 -13.72 18.94
N ILE A 177 1.56 -14.90 18.60
CA ILE A 177 0.14 -15.09 18.30
C ILE A 177 -0.40 -16.31 19.03
N VAL A 178 -1.57 -16.17 19.64
CA VAL A 178 -2.31 -17.27 20.28
C VAL A 178 -3.82 -17.15 20.01
N SER A 179 -4.58 -18.23 20.20
CA SER A 179 -6.06 -18.16 20.08
C SER A 179 -6.68 -17.37 21.22
N SER A 180 -7.73 -16.62 20.95
CA SER A 180 -8.54 -15.98 22.01
C SER A 180 -9.42 -16.98 22.78
N SER A 181 -9.76 -18.13 22.19
CA SER A 181 -10.66 -19.15 22.74
C SER A 181 -9.99 -20.17 23.69
N SER A 182 -8.88 -19.78 24.33
CA SER A 182 -8.18 -20.68 25.27
C SER A 182 -8.87 -20.78 26.63
N ILE A 183 -9.13 -22.02 27.06
CA ILE A 183 -9.62 -22.35 28.41
C ILE A 183 -8.56 -21.99 29.48
N ILE A 184 -7.27 -22.12 29.14
CA ILE A 184 -6.18 -21.73 30.03
C ILE A 184 -5.80 -20.28 29.72
N PRO A 185 -5.83 -19.36 30.72
CA PRO A 185 -5.43 -17.98 30.49
C PRO A 185 -3.97 -17.83 30.05
N TYR A 186 -3.65 -16.69 29.43
CA TYR A 186 -2.29 -16.31 29.08
C TYR A 186 -1.75 -15.26 30.05
N GLN A 187 -0.45 -15.35 30.33
CA GLN A 187 0.32 -14.25 30.90
C GLN A 187 1.53 -14.00 30.00
N VAL A 188 1.56 -12.82 29.38
CA VAL A 188 2.58 -12.39 28.44
C VAL A 188 3.48 -11.38 29.12
N SER A 189 4.80 -11.54 28.92
CA SER A 189 5.84 -10.63 29.39
C SER A 189 6.53 -9.90 28.23
N ALA A 190 7.00 -8.67 28.49
CA ALA A 190 7.70 -7.83 27.52
C ALA A 190 8.91 -7.09 28.11
N ASP A 191 9.81 -6.58 27.26
CA ASP A 191 10.96 -5.77 27.69
C ASP A 191 10.49 -4.40 28.21
N THR A 192 9.47 -3.81 27.55
CA THR A 192 8.83 -2.54 27.93
C THR A 192 7.42 -2.77 28.48
N ASN A 193 6.39 -2.55 27.68
CA ASN A 193 4.98 -2.85 27.95
C ASN A 193 4.50 -3.86 26.90
N VAL A 194 3.48 -4.64 27.22
CA VAL A 194 2.86 -5.56 26.25
C VAL A 194 1.83 -4.79 25.43
N SER A 195 2.00 -4.81 24.11
CA SER A 195 0.98 -4.43 23.13
C SER A 195 0.17 -5.66 22.74
N LEU A 196 -1.16 -5.55 22.75
CA LEU A 196 -2.11 -6.54 22.25
C LEU A 196 -3.02 -5.89 21.20
N VAL A 197 -3.21 -6.58 20.07
CA VAL A 197 -4.32 -6.33 19.13
C VAL A 197 -5.07 -7.64 18.92
N VAL A 198 -6.40 -7.57 18.78
CA VAL A 198 -7.27 -8.73 18.57
C VAL A 198 -7.79 -8.70 17.13
N SER A 199 -7.83 -9.85 16.45
CA SER A 199 -8.41 -9.92 15.11
C SER A 199 -9.94 -9.94 15.13
N ASN A 200 -10.55 -9.63 13.98
CA ASN A 200 -11.95 -9.96 13.72
C ASN A 200 -12.26 -11.45 14.01
N PRO A 201 -13.45 -11.75 14.55
CA PRO A 201 -13.94 -13.11 14.67
C PRO A 201 -14.49 -13.58 13.32
N LYS A 202 -14.79 -14.88 13.22
CA LYS A 202 -15.24 -15.51 11.97
C LYS A 202 -16.63 -15.04 11.50
N ASN A 203 -17.57 -14.78 12.43
CA ASN A 203 -18.99 -14.63 12.10
C ASN A 203 -19.61 -13.25 12.46
N SER A 204 -18.83 -12.17 12.57
CA SER A 204 -19.38 -10.88 13.06
C SER A 204 -19.81 -9.90 11.96
N GLN A 205 -21.12 -9.78 11.76
CA GLN A 205 -21.69 -8.46 11.49
C GLN A 205 -21.80 -7.70 12.83
N GLY A 206 -21.17 -6.52 12.94
CA GLY A 206 -21.42 -5.56 14.04
C GLY A 206 -20.39 -5.46 15.18
N TYR A 207 -19.48 -6.42 15.37
CA TYR A 207 -18.48 -6.37 16.47
C TYR A 207 -17.22 -5.53 16.14
N GLU A 208 -17.24 -4.76 15.05
CA GLU A 208 -16.03 -4.23 14.43
C GLU A 208 -15.31 -3.13 15.23
N ASP A 209 -16.03 -2.23 15.90
CA ASP A 209 -15.40 -1.02 16.48
C ASP A 209 -14.69 -1.28 17.82
N LEU A 210 -15.02 -2.38 18.51
CA LEU A 210 -14.41 -2.79 19.78
C LEU A 210 -13.04 -3.45 19.61
N LEU A 211 -12.84 -4.18 18.51
CA LEU A 211 -11.64 -5.01 18.27
C LEU A 211 -10.50 -4.25 17.58
N LYS A 212 -10.82 -3.15 16.87
CA LYS A 212 -9.87 -2.34 16.07
C LYS A 212 -8.87 -1.49 16.86
N LYS A 213 -8.76 -1.65 18.19
CA LYS A 213 -7.89 -0.82 19.05
C LYS A 213 -6.89 -1.64 19.84
N GLN A 214 -5.62 -1.29 19.65
CA GLN A 214 -4.51 -1.72 20.49
C GLN A 214 -4.81 -1.52 21.98
N LYS A 215 -4.51 -2.53 22.78
CA LYS A 215 -4.48 -2.48 24.24
C LYS A 215 -3.02 -2.55 24.68
N VAL A 216 -2.61 -1.65 25.58
CA VAL A 216 -1.25 -1.61 26.12
C VAL A 216 -1.31 -1.81 27.62
N SER A 217 -0.50 -2.72 28.16
CA SER A 217 -0.44 -2.93 29.61
C SER A 217 0.19 -1.74 30.34
N SER A 218 -0.13 -1.55 31.62
CA SER A 218 0.47 -0.50 32.46
C SER A 218 1.93 -0.76 32.86
N GLY A 219 2.44 -1.98 32.63
CA GLY A 219 3.83 -2.37 32.84
C GLY A 219 4.20 -3.62 32.03
N LYS A 220 5.25 -4.33 32.45
CA LYS A 220 5.89 -5.42 31.68
C LYS A 220 5.06 -6.71 31.51
N LEU A 221 3.88 -6.80 32.11
CA LEU A 221 3.05 -8.00 32.12
C LEU A 221 1.63 -7.66 31.67
N MET A 222 1.06 -8.52 30.83
CA MET A 222 -0.36 -8.53 30.49
C MET A 222 -0.93 -9.91 30.74
N THR A 223 -2.12 -9.95 31.33
CA THR A 223 -2.89 -11.16 31.56
C THR A 223 -4.14 -11.13 30.69
N VAL A 224 -4.42 -12.21 29.96
CA VAL A 224 -5.63 -12.35 29.14
C VAL A 224 -6.32 -13.68 29.47
N ALA A 225 -7.62 -13.63 29.72
CA ALA A 225 -8.44 -14.80 30.02
C ALA A 225 -9.77 -14.70 29.26
N ALA A 226 -10.20 -15.80 28.64
CA ALA A 226 -11.55 -15.91 28.09
C ALA A 226 -12.55 -16.12 29.25
N LEU A 227 -13.63 -15.34 29.27
CA LEU A 227 -14.70 -15.49 30.27
C LEU A 227 -15.70 -16.59 29.87
N GLU A 228 -15.88 -16.80 28.56
CA GLU A 228 -16.67 -17.89 27.97
C GLU A 228 -15.77 -18.74 27.04
N PRO A 229 -14.85 -19.57 27.59
CA PRO A 229 -13.77 -20.20 26.82
C PRO A 229 -14.22 -21.29 25.84
N PHE A 230 -15.49 -21.71 25.88
CA PHE A 230 -16.05 -22.68 24.94
C PHE A 230 -16.63 -22.01 23.68
N TYR A 231 -16.69 -20.68 23.64
CA TYR A 231 -17.19 -19.94 22.48
C TYR A 231 -16.03 -19.61 21.54
N ASP A 232 -15.80 -20.47 20.54
CA ASP A 232 -14.74 -20.23 19.56
C ASP A 232 -15.16 -19.13 18.57
N THR A 233 -14.63 -17.94 18.78
CA THR A 233 -14.81 -16.78 17.89
C THR A 233 -13.95 -16.88 16.64
N GLY A 234 -12.94 -17.76 16.62
CA GLY A 234 -11.86 -17.77 15.62
C GLY A 234 -10.82 -16.65 15.79
N SER A 235 -11.09 -15.63 16.61
CA SER A 235 -10.19 -14.49 16.80
C SER A 235 -8.84 -14.92 17.40
N MET A 236 -7.77 -14.31 16.90
CA MET A 236 -6.42 -14.47 17.43
C MET A 236 -5.97 -13.22 18.18
N LEU A 237 -5.15 -13.42 19.21
CA LEU A 237 -4.49 -12.40 20.00
C LEU A 237 -3.07 -12.21 19.47
N LEU A 238 -2.75 -11.01 18.97
CA LEU A 238 -1.42 -10.66 18.48
C LEU A 238 -0.71 -9.79 19.52
N PHE A 239 0.38 -10.32 20.08
CA PHE A 239 1.20 -9.68 21.10
C PHE A 239 2.56 -9.22 20.56
N GLN A 240 3.00 -8.05 21.01
CA GLN A 240 4.33 -7.48 20.73
C GLN A 240 4.82 -6.66 21.93
N ASP A 241 6.13 -6.43 22.00
CA ASP A 241 6.68 -5.35 22.82
C ASP A 241 6.19 -3.98 22.29
N PHE A 242 5.77 -3.10 23.21
CA PHE A 242 5.20 -1.81 22.88
C PHE A 242 6.19 -0.87 22.17
N GLU A 243 7.50 -1.00 22.40
CA GLU A 243 8.54 -0.19 21.72
C GLU A 243 8.50 -0.35 20.18
N ASN A 244 7.98 -1.47 19.68
CA ASN A 244 7.80 -1.77 18.25
C ASN A 244 6.48 -1.24 17.66
N THR A 245 5.56 -0.75 18.50
CA THR A 245 4.17 -0.40 18.11
C THR A 245 3.72 0.97 18.61
N LYS A 246 4.46 1.62 19.52
CA LYS A 246 4.16 2.95 20.10
C LYS A 246 4.00 4.09 19.09
N ASP A 247 4.59 3.93 17.89
CA ASP A 247 4.53 4.92 16.81
C ASP A 247 3.27 4.72 15.94
N PHE A 248 2.43 3.72 16.24
CA PHE A 248 1.13 3.51 15.62
C PHE A 248 0.04 4.17 16.48
N ASN A 249 -0.67 5.13 15.91
CA ASN A 249 -1.78 5.77 16.62
C ASN A 249 -3.11 5.02 16.41
N GLU A 250 -3.19 4.28 15.31
CA GLU A 250 -4.23 3.29 15.03
C GLU A 250 -3.51 1.99 14.62
N TYR A 251 -3.81 0.90 15.31
CA TYR A 251 -3.23 -0.41 15.00
C TYR A 251 -4.32 -1.49 15.06
N GLN A 252 -4.65 -2.04 13.89
CA GLN A 252 -5.70 -3.04 13.68
C GLN A 252 -5.08 -4.43 13.38
N CYS A 253 -5.87 -5.49 13.56
CA CYS A 253 -5.52 -6.85 13.16
C CYS A 253 -6.67 -7.51 12.39
N LEU A 254 -6.35 -8.22 11.31
CA LEU A 254 -7.32 -8.92 10.44
C LEU A 254 -6.92 -10.40 10.27
N ILE A 255 -7.91 -11.29 10.29
CA ILE A 255 -7.84 -12.65 9.75
C ILE A 255 -8.74 -12.75 8.54
N CYS A 256 -8.17 -13.29 7.47
CA CYS A 256 -8.88 -13.79 6.31
C CYS A 256 -9.27 -15.25 6.52
N TYR A 257 -10.56 -15.58 6.56
CA TYR A 257 -11.06 -16.95 6.62
C TYR A 257 -11.45 -17.46 5.22
N PRO A 258 -11.25 -18.75 4.88
CA PRO A 258 -11.58 -19.30 3.55
C PRO A 258 -13.07 -19.30 3.18
N GLU A 259 -13.95 -19.23 4.17
CA GLU A 259 -15.41 -19.25 3.99
C GLU A 259 -15.99 -17.83 3.80
N ASP A 260 -15.21 -16.79 4.08
CA ASP A 260 -15.63 -15.39 4.05
C ASP A 260 -14.95 -14.63 2.91
N VAL A 261 -15.62 -13.60 2.39
CA VAL A 261 -14.95 -12.59 1.59
C VAL A 261 -14.12 -11.74 2.55
N CYS A 262 -12.79 -11.68 2.37
CA CYS A 262 -11.98 -10.73 3.12
C CYS A 262 -12.43 -9.30 2.78
N ASP A 263 -13.14 -8.67 3.70
CA ASP A 263 -13.73 -7.36 3.46
C ASP A 263 -12.68 -6.25 3.29
N SER A 264 -13.13 -5.15 2.69
CA SER A 264 -12.29 -3.97 2.45
C SER A 264 -11.92 -3.28 3.76
N VAL A 265 -10.64 -3.31 4.15
CA VAL A 265 -10.18 -2.67 5.38
C VAL A 265 -9.73 -1.26 5.09
N VAL A 266 -10.38 -0.29 5.75
CA VAL A 266 -9.95 1.10 5.76
C VAL A 266 -9.00 1.34 6.92
N ILE A 267 -7.78 1.76 6.60
CA ILE A 267 -6.77 2.26 7.56
C ILE A 267 -6.81 3.79 7.49
N ASN A 268 -7.09 4.45 8.60
CA ASN A 268 -7.17 5.92 8.65
C ASN A 268 -6.03 6.52 9.47
N CYS A 269 -5.48 7.63 8.99
CA CYS A 269 -4.51 8.48 9.67
C CYS A 269 -5.00 9.93 9.77
N MET A 270 -6.30 10.20 9.63
CA MET A 270 -6.80 11.58 9.46
C MET A 270 -6.48 12.53 10.63
N ASN A 271 -6.09 11.99 11.80
CA ASN A 271 -5.69 12.75 12.98
C ASN A 271 -4.22 12.49 13.41
N THR A 272 -3.44 11.70 12.65
CA THR A 272 -2.24 11.00 13.15
C THR A 272 -1.16 10.84 12.07
N GLU A 273 0.12 10.73 12.46
CA GLU A 273 1.22 10.62 11.48
C GLU A 273 1.46 9.19 10.93
N SER A 274 0.84 8.17 11.54
CA SER A 274 1.18 6.76 11.34
C SER A 274 0.09 5.82 11.87
N ALA A 275 -0.32 4.86 11.05
CA ALA A 275 -1.25 3.77 11.38
C ALA A 275 -0.82 2.43 10.76
N ALA A 276 -1.22 1.31 11.35
CA ALA A 276 -0.83 -0.02 10.91
C ALA A 276 -2.01 -1.02 10.90
N LEU A 277 -1.91 -2.02 10.02
CA LEU A 277 -2.76 -3.20 9.99
C LEU A 277 -1.86 -4.44 9.94
N SER A 278 -2.02 -5.37 10.88
CA SER A 278 -1.45 -6.71 10.74
C SER A 278 -2.49 -7.68 10.17
N THR A 279 -2.12 -8.43 9.15
CA THR A 279 -2.93 -9.56 8.65
C THR A 279 -2.36 -10.87 9.16
N ILE A 280 -3.24 -11.82 9.48
CA ILE A 280 -2.89 -13.16 9.94
C ILE A 280 -3.51 -14.17 8.96
N THR A 281 -2.72 -15.16 8.53
CA THR A 281 -3.22 -16.29 7.73
C THR A 281 -2.82 -17.60 8.39
N MET A 282 -3.81 -18.33 8.90
CA MET A 282 -3.63 -19.62 9.57
C MET A 282 -3.92 -20.76 8.59
N SER A 283 -2.92 -21.16 7.79
CA SER A 283 -3.03 -22.33 6.91
C SER A 283 -1.69 -23.03 6.72
N SER A 284 -1.72 -24.23 6.13
CA SER A 284 -0.50 -24.97 5.77
C SER A 284 0.34 -24.26 4.70
N GLN A 285 -0.27 -23.40 3.88
CA GLN A 285 0.39 -22.49 2.94
C GLN A 285 -0.14 -21.07 3.14
N PRO A 286 0.32 -20.38 4.20
CA PRO A 286 -0.23 -19.10 4.62
C PRO A 286 0.21 -18.04 3.61
N ALA A 287 -0.77 -17.60 2.82
CA ALA A 287 -0.63 -16.54 1.84
C ALA A 287 -1.97 -15.82 1.69
N GLU A 288 -1.90 -14.53 1.40
CA GLU A 288 -3.04 -13.71 1.00
C GLU A 288 -2.71 -12.96 -0.28
N TYR A 289 -3.73 -12.44 -0.94
CA TYR A 289 -3.59 -11.66 -2.16
C TYR A 289 -4.14 -10.28 -1.90
N LEU A 290 -3.28 -9.27 -1.93
CA LEU A 290 -3.71 -7.87 -1.92
C LEU A 290 -4.22 -7.55 -3.32
N LYS A 291 -5.53 -7.36 -3.45
CA LYS A 291 -6.22 -7.27 -4.74
C LYS A 291 -6.22 -5.84 -5.29
N GLU A 292 -6.60 -4.88 -4.45
CA GLU A 292 -6.73 -3.47 -4.80
C GLU A 292 -6.26 -2.61 -3.62
N ILE A 293 -5.72 -1.44 -3.94
CA ILE A 293 -5.27 -0.43 -2.96
C ILE A 293 -5.77 0.94 -3.42
N TRP A 294 -6.52 1.62 -2.57
CA TRP A 294 -6.90 3.02 -2.75
C TRP A 294 -6.16 3.86 -1.71
N LEU A 295 -5.01 4.41 -2.09
CA LEU A 295 -4.23 5.34 -1.25
C LEU A 295 -4.72 6.77 -1.45
N GLY A 296 -4.91 7.50 -0.35
CA GLY A 296 -5.11 8.95 -0.38
C GLY A 296 -3.90 9.72 -0.92
N ASP A 297 -4.08 11.01 -1.15
CA ASP A 297 -3.02 11.88 -1.68
C ASP A 297 -1.75 11.84 -0.79
N TYR A 298 -0.60 11.60 -1.44
CA TYR A 298 0.73 11.45 -0.84
C TYR A 298 0.89 10.27 0.15
N GLY A 299 -0.03 9.29 0.12
CA GLY A 299 0.06 8.06 0.88
C GLY A 299 1.18 7.12 0.42
N VAL A 300 1.87 6.50 1.39
CA VAL A 300 2.83 5.39 1.22
C VAL A 300 2.39 4.23 2.10
N LEU A 301 2.27 3.04 1.52
CA LEU A 301 1.96 1.79 2.21
C LEU A 301 3.15 0.84 2.12
N ASP A 302 3.86 0.66 3.23
CA ASP A 302 4.94 -0.31 3.36
C ASP A 302 4.40 -1.66 3.84
N VAL A 303 4.91 -2.77 3.29
CA VAL A 303 4.49 -4.12 3.68
C VAL A 303 5.67 -4.92 4.22
N TYR A 304 5.59 -5.34 5.48
CA TYR A 304 6.63 -6.06 6.22
C TYR A 304 6.25 -7.52 6.46
N MET A 305 7.24 -8.42 6.47
CA MET A 305 7.10 -9.81 6.92
C MET A 305 7.15 -9.88 8.45
N GLY A 306 6.06 -10.23 9.11
CA GLY A 306 5.94 -10.16 10.57
C GLY A 306 5.62 -8.74 11.04
N ARG A 307 6.38 -8.24 12.03
CA ARG A 307 6.22 -6.88 12.59
C ARG A 307 6.92 -5.80 11.76
N LEU A 308 6.81 -4.53 12.14
CA LEU A 308 7.65 -3.46 11.57
C LEU A 308 9.07 -3.48 12.19
N THR A 309 10.12 -3.34 11.38
CA THR A 309 11.48 -3.07 11.85
C THR A 309 11.92 -1.66 11.42
N ARG A 310 12.60 -0.92 12.32
CA ARG A 310 13.07 0.46 12.05
C ARG A 310 14.07 0.53 10.89
N GLU A 311 14.96 -0.47 10.80
CA GLU A 311 15.94 -0.63 9.72
C GLU A 311 15.31 -1.09 8.38
N LYS A 312 14.00 -1.36 8.36
CA LYS A 312 13.27 -1.94 7.23
C LYS A 312 13.85 -3.25 6.69
N SER A 313 14.57 -4.00 7.53
CA SER A 313 15.24 -5.26 7.17
C SER A 313 14.26 -6.32 6.65
N ASN A 314 13.05 -6.35 7.22
CA ASN A 314 11.96 -7.24 6.82
C ASN A 314 10.89 -6.60 5.89
N LEU A 315 11.18 -5.43 5.29
CA LEU A 315 10.30 -4.82 4.28
C LEU A 315 10.29 -5.66 2.99
N ILE A 316 9.11 -6.04 2.53
CA ILE A 316 8.89 -6.79 1.29
C ILE A 316 8.74 -5.83 0.10
N THR A 317 7.85 -4.84 0.22
CA THR A 317 7.55 -3.87 -0.85
C THR A 317 6.89 -2.60 -0.30
N SER A 318 6.80 -1.56 -1.13
CA SER A 318 6.14 -0.29 -0.83
C SER A 318 5.25 0.16 -2.00
N TYR A 319 4.04 0.62 -1.70
CA TYR A 319 3.12 1.25 -2.67
C TYR A 319 2.97 2.74 -2.37
N GLN A 320 2.86 3.59 -3.41
CA GLN A 320 2.84 5.05 -3.25
C GLN A 320 1.84 5.69 -4.22
N SER A 321 1.06 6.69 -3.77
CA SER A 321 0.07 7.38 -4.64
C SER A 321 0.65 8.54 -5.45
N TYR A 322 1.76 9.14 -5.01
CA TYR A 322 2.41 10.23 -5.73
C TYR A 322 3.23 9.72 -6.93
N GLY A 323 3.22 10.48 -8.04
CA GLY A 323 4.07 10.18 -9.21
C GLY A 323 3.46 9.26 -10.28
N LYS A 324 2.16 8.93 -10.22
CA LYS A 324 1.47 8.04 -11.19
C LYS A 324 2.15 6.67 -11.37
N ILE A 325 2.71 6.09 -10.30
CA ILE A 325 2.86 4.64 -10.24
C ILE A 325 1.46 4.06 -10.35
N ASN A 326 1.18 3.31 -11.41
CA ASN A 326 -0.11 2.65 -11.56
C ASN A 326 -0.12 1.45 -10.62
N THR A 327 -0.59 1.61 -9.38
CA THR A 327 -0.67 0.50 -8.41
C THR A 327 -1.43 -0.70 -8.97
N SER A 328 -2.40 -0.48 -9.87
CA SER A 328 -3.11 -1.57 -10.56
C SER A 328 -2.21 -2.43 -11.46
N SER A 329 -1.07 -1.94 -11.96
CA SER A 329 -0.10 -2.79 -12.67
C SER A 329 0.79 -3.61 -11.73
N TYR A 330 0.80 -3.30 -10.43
CA TYR A 330 1.49 -4.04 -9.36
C TYR A 330 0.58 -5.01 -8.59
N LEU A 331 -0.73 -4.95 -8.81
CA LEU A 331 -1.75 -5.75 -8.15
C LEU A 331 -2.50 -6.64 -9.17
N PRO A 332 -3.22 -7.69 -8.73
CA PRO A 332 -3.22 -8.27 -7.38
C PRO A 332 -1.87 -8.92 -7.06
N GLN A 333 -1.37 -8.86 -5.82
CA GLN A 333 -0.06 -9.41 -5.43
C GLN A 333 -0.17 -10.41 -4.28
N LYS A 334 0.45 -11.58 -4.44
CA LYS A 334 0.59 -12.59 -3.39
C LYS A 334 1.59 -12.14 -2.33
N PHE A 335 1.20 -12.24 -1.06
CA PHE A 335 2.08 -12.12 0.09
C PHE A 335 2.04 -13.43 0.88
N GLN A 336 3.21 -14.06 1.06
CA GLN A 336 3.34 -15.29 1.85
C GLN A 336 3.77 -14.97 3.28
N GLY A 337 3.56 -15.93 4.19
CA GLY A 337 3.94 -15.84 5.60
C GLY A 337 2.73 -15.89 6.53
N THR A 338 2.95 -16.11 7.82
CA THR A 338 1.84 -16.18 8.81
C THR A 338 1.30 -14.79 9.12
N VAL A 339 2.18 -13.79 9.28
CA VAL A 339 1.81 -12.39 9.57
C VAL A 339 2.45 -11.45 8.59
N ARG A 340 1.67 -10.49 8.09
CA ARG A 340 2.20 -9.32 7.38
C ARG A 340 1.76 -8.07 8.12
N THR A 341 2.58 -7.03 8.12
CA THR A 341 2.21 -5.72 8.67
C THR A 341 2.25 -4.68 7.57
N TYR A 342 1.09 -4.07 7.34
CA TYR A 342 0.84 -2.96 6.41
C TYR A 342 0.94 -1.66 7.19
N HIS A 343 1.97 -0.86 6.94
CA HIS A 343 2.21 0.41 7.61
C HIS A 343 1.90 1.56 6.67
N LEU A 344 0.97 2.43 7.08
CA LEU A 344 0.52 3.57 6.30
C LEU A 344 1.17 4.87 6.82
N HIS A 345 1.83 5.56 5.91
CA HIS A 345 2.23 6.96 6.05
C HIS A 345 1.33 7.82 5.15
N GLY A 346 0.51 8.70 5.72
CA GLY A 346 -0.43 9.56 4.97
C GLY A 346 -1.90 9.27 5.28
N HIS A 347 -2.80 10.13 4.80
CA HIS A 347 -4.14 10.36 5.36
C HIS A 347 -5.05 9.12 5.51
N SER A 348 -5.13 8.25 4.51
CA SER A 348 -5.94 7.03 4.56
C SER A 348 -5.57 6.06 3.43
N ALA A 349 -5.88 4.78 3.63
CA ALA A 349 -5.84 3.74 2.61
C ALA A 349 -7.03 2.79 2.75
N ASN A 350 -7.65 2.39 1.64
CA ASN A 350 -8.56 1.24 1.61
C ASN A 350 -7.86 0.06 0.92
N LEU A 351 -7.76 -1.06 1.64
CA LEU A 351 -7.08 -2.28 1.21
C LEU A 351 -8.08 -3.40 0.99
N HIS A 352 -8.09 -3.99 -0.20
CA HIS A 352 -8.95 -5.13 -0.52
C HIS A 352 -8.13 -6.40 -0.59
N PHE A 353 -8.42 -7.35 0.29
CA PHE A 353 -7.75 -8.65 0.35
C PHE A 353 -8.59 -9.74 -0.32
N THR A 354 -7.96 -10.85 -0.66
CA THR A 354 -8.64 -12.08 -1.07
C THR A 354 -7.75 -13.29 -0.80
N LEU A 355 -8.38 -14.45 -0.61
CA LEU A 355 -7.69 -15.74 -0.54
C LEU A 355 -7.70 -16.49 -1.89
N SER A 356 -8.38 -15.97 -2.92
CA SER A 356 -8.43 -16.61 -4.24
C SER A 356 -7.10 -16.45 -4.99
N PRO A 357 -6.37 -17.55 -5.27
CA PRO A 357 -5.10 -17.48 -5.99
C PRO A 357 -5.27 -17.12 -7.46
N GLU A 358 -6.43 -17.42 -8.06
CA GLU A 358 -6.65 -17.32 -9.50
C GLU A 358 -6.54 -15.88 -10.02
N LEU A 359 -6.88 -14.89 -9.18
CA LEU A 359 -6.74 -13.47 -9.53
C LEU A 359 -5.28 -13.07 -9.74
N PHE A 360 -4.33 -13.73 -9.04
CA PHE A 360 -2.90 -13.52 -9.21
C PHE A 360 -2.30 -14.40 -10.30
N THR A 361 -2.73 -15.66 -10.40
CA THR A 361 -2.07 -16.66 -11.25
C THR A 361 -2.63 -16.77 -12.67
N ASN A 362 -3.90 -16.41 -12.92
CA ASN A 362 -4.57 -16.63 -14.19
C ASN A 362 -4.89 -15.32 -14.93
N ASN A 363 -4.96 -15.39 -16.26
CA ASN A 363 -5.31 -14.27 -17.15
C ASN A 363 -4.49 -13.00 -16.90
N VAL A 364 -3.21 -13.17 -16.54
CA VAL A 364 -2.31 -12.08 -16.21
C VAL A 364 -2.15 -11.16 -17.44
N PRO A 365 -2.39 -9.84 -17.31
CA PRO A 365 -2.29 -8.92 -18.44
C PRO A 365 -0.83 -8.61 -18.82
N VAL A 366 -0.64 -8.01 -19.99
CA VAL A 366 0.61 -7.37 -20.37
C VAL A 366 0.82 -6.09 -19.53
N GLY A 367 2.05 -5.83 -19.11
CA GLY A 367 2.43 -4.74 -18.21
C GLY A 367 2.20 -5.04 -16.73
N ARG A 368 1.96 -6.30 -16.35
CA ARG A 368 1.87 -6.74 -14.95
C ARG A 368 3.27 -6.82 -14.35
N HIS A 369 3.57 -6.03 -13.32
CA HIS A 369 4.78 -6.12 -12.49
C HIS A 369 4.49 -6.83 -11.18
N GLY A 370 5.26 -7.81 -10.77
CA GLY A 370 5.05 -8.48 -9.48
C GLY A 370 6.32 -9.07 -8.91
N PHE A 371 6.16 -9.87 -7.86
CA PHE A 371 7.23 -10.68 -7.31
C PHE A 371 6.75 -12.06 -6.86
N PHE A 372 7.69 -12.99 -6.78
CA PHE A 372 7.56 -14.24 -6.05
C PHE A 372 8.62 -14.28 -4.95
N SER A 373 8.34 -14.96 -3.85
CA SER A 373 9.25 -15.07 -2.71
C SER A 373 8.99 -16.35 -1.93
N SER A 374 9.98 -16.86 -1.22
CA SER A 374 9.78 -17.97 -0.27
C SER A 374 8.75 -17.62 0.81
N LYS A 375 8.13 -18.67 1.37
CA LYS A 375 7.06 -18.59 2.36
C LYS A 375 7.38 -17.74 3.60
N PHE A 376 8.63 -17.73 4.05
CA PHE A 376 9.13 -16.90 5.16
C PHE A 376 10.38 -16.10 4.75
N TYR A 377 10.46 -15.66 3.49
CA TYR A 377 11.49 -14.72 3.06
C TYR A 377 11.44 -13.45 3.93
N LYS A 378 12.60 -12.93 4.33
CA LYS A 378 12.71 -11.76 5.24
C LYS A 378 12.02 -11.90 6.60
N SER A 379 11.73 -13.11 7.08
CA SER A 379 11.16 -13.32 8.43
C SER A 379 12.10 -12.96 9.59
N GLY A 380 13.36 -12.60 9.30
CA GLY A 380 14.35 -12.10 10.27
C GLY A 380 15.37 -13.14 10.73
N THR A 381 15.02 -14.43 10.62
CA THR A 381 15.93 -15.57 10.85
C THR A 381 15.68 -16.65 9.78
N PRO A 382 16.70 -17.43 9.38
CA PRO A 382 16.50 -18.58 8.50
C PRO A 382 15.41 -19.54 9.00
N GLN A 383 14.57 -20.03 8.10
CA GLN A 383 13.43 -20.90 8.42
C GLN A 383 13.55 -22.25 7.71
N LYS A 384 12.96 -23.30 8.29
CA LYS A 384 12.88 -24.64 7.68
C LYS A 384 11.86 -24.72 6.55
N ASN A 385 10.79 -23.95 6.66
CA ASN A 385 9.59 -24.04 5.81
C ASN A 385 9.61 -22.96 4.71
N GLN A 386 10.71 -22.87 3.95
CA GLN A 386 10.89 -21.86 2.89
C GLN A 386 10.42 -22.33 1.50
N ASP A 387 10.09 -23.60 1.35
CA ASP A 387 9.57 -24.21 0.13
C ASP A 387 8.41 -23.40 -0.46
N SER A 388 8.44 -23.19 -1.78
CA SER A 388 7.39 -22.50 -2.52
C SER A 388 7.12 -23.13 -3.88
N PHE A 389 5.93 -22.84 -4.37
CA PHE A 389 5.50 -23.09 -5.73
C PHE A 389 4.60 -21.93 -6.15
N ASP A 390 5.05 -21.15 -7.12
CA ASP A 390 4.35 -20.00 -7.68
C ASP A 390 4.28 -20.13 -9.20
N TYR A 391 3.18 -19.69 -9.80
CA TYR A 391 3.05 -19.67 -11.25
C TYR A 391 2.16 -18.51 -11.71
N ILE A 392 2.36 -18.09 -12.96
CA ILE A 392 1.50 -17.13 -13.66
C ILE A 392 1.21 -17.61 -15.08
N ARG A 393 -0.01 -17.33 -15.55
CA ARG A 393 -0.51 -17.68 -16.88
C ARG A 393 -1.13 -16.46 -17.54
N THR A 394 -0.72 -16.20 -18.78
CA THR A 394 -1.28 -15.16 -19.64
C THR A 394 -2.17 -15.80 -20.71
N THR A 395 -3.11 -15.04 -21.29
CA THR A 395 -3.93 -15.50 -22.42
C THR A 395 -3.07 -15.68 -23.67
N ASP A 396 -2.24 -14.68 -23.93
CA ASP A 396 -1.38 -14.57 -25.10
C ASP A 396 0.07 -14.83 -24.74
N THR A 397 0.88 -15.17 -25.74
CA THR A 397 2.34 -15.25 -25.60
C THR A 397 2.88 -13.85 -25.26
N VAL A 398 3.54 -13.73 -24.11
CA VAL A 398 4.25 -12.52 -23.64
C VAL A 398 5.75 -12.78 -23.58
N ILE A 399 6.53 -11.74 -23.28
CA ILE A 399 7.89 -11.91 -22.75
C ILE A 399 7.81 -11.73 -21.24
N PHE A 400 8.22 -12.73 -20.47
CA PHE A 400 8.49 -12.58 -19.05
C PHE A 400 9.89 -11.99 -18.88
N ASN A 401 9.97 -10.77 -18.36
CA ASN A 401 11.19 -10.10 -17.93
C ASN A 401 11.31 -10.25 -16.41
N PHE A 402 12.34 -10.92 -15.89
CA PHE A 402 12.44 -11.22 -14.46
C PHE A 402 13.85 -11.12 -13.90
N GLU A 403 13.95 -10.73 -12.62
CA GLU A 403 15.19 -10.49 -11.91
C GLU A 403 15.15 -11.23 -10.56
N ILE A 404 16.11 -12.11 -10.30
CA ILE A 404 16.28 -12.75 -9.00
C ILE A 404 17.16 -11.83 -8.16
N THR A 405 16.63 -11.25 -7.08
CA THR A 405 17.41 -10.34 -6.22
C THR A 405 18.10 -11.08 -5.09
N ASP A 406 17.45 -12.13 -4.57
CA ASP A 406 17.94 -12.96 -3.47
C ASP A 406 17.65 -14.43 -3.77
N ALA A 407 18.61 -15.32 -3.49
CA ALA A 407 18.39 -16.76 -3.50
C ALA A 407 19.41 -17.45 -2.58
N ASP A 408 18.96 -17.83 -1.38
CA ASP A 408 19.74 -18.66 -0.47
C ASP A 408 19.70 -20.12 -0.96
N LEU A 409 20.78 -20.56 -1.60
CA LEU A 409 20.91 -21.90 -2.17
C LEU A 409 21.80 -22.81 -1.30
N ALA A 410 21.94 -22.48 -0.01
CA ALA A 410 22.69 -23.28 0.95
C ALA A 410 22.10 -24.70 1.12
N TRP A 411 22.94 -25.61 1.64
CA TRP A 411 22.57 -26.97 2.02
C TRP A 411 22.01 -27.88 0.91
N GLY A 412 22.20 -27.49 -0.36
CA GLY A 412 21.63 -28.21 -1.51
C GLY A 412 20.22 -27.76 -1.90
N SER A 413 19.76 -26.62 -1.38
CA SER A 413 18.50 -26.00 -1.78
C SER A 413 18.57 -25.53 -3.24
N THR A 414 17.42 -25.53 -3.91
CA THR A 414 17.33 -25.30 -5.36
C THR A 414 16.23 -24.30 -5.69
N LEU A 415 16.50 -23.43 -6.67
CA LEU A 415 15.50 -22.56 -7.28
C LEU A 415 15.34 -22.97 -8.75
N ASN A 416 14.17 -23.48 -9.13
CA ASN A 416 13.85 -23.85 -10.50
C ASN A 416 12.91 -22.82 -11.12
N ILE A 417 13.22 -22.36 -12.34
CA ILE A 417 12.37 -21.47 -13.12
C ILE A 417 12.11 -22.13 -14.48
N TRP A 418 10.83 -22.33 -14.79
CA TRP A 418 10.36 -23.00 -15.99
C TRP A 418 9.34 -22.14 -16.72
N ILE A 419 9.52 -21.95 -18.02
CA ILE A 419 8.64 -21.13 -18.87
C ILE A 419 8.35 -21.90 -20.14
N ARG A 420 7.08 -21.84 -20.56
CA ARG A 420 6.62 -22.43 -21.83
C ARG A 420 5.73 -21.46 -22.59
N ASP A 421 5.80 -21.55 -23.92
CA ASP A 421 4.77 -21.04 -24.82
C ASP A 421 3.90 -22.21 -25.27
N LYS A 422 2.65 -22.23 -24.78
CA LYS A 422 1.67 -23.30 -25.00
C LYS A 422 2.19 -24.65 -24.48
N SER A 423 2.68 -25.51 -25.38
CA SER A 423 3.26 -26.83 -25.08
C SER A 423 4.79 -26.87 -25.19
N VAL A 424 5.43 -25.81 -25.70
CA VAL A 424 6.88 -25.76 -25.95
C VAL A 424 7.59 -25.08 -24.80
N VAL A 425 8.55 -25.78 -24.20
CA VAL A 425 9.44 -25.20 -23.17
C VAL A 425 10.40 -24.22 -23.84
N THR A 426 10.37 -22.96 -23.40
CA THR A 426 11.18 -21.86 -23.95
C THR A 426 12.30 -21.44 -23.00
N TYR A 427 12.14 -21.70 -21.71
CA TYR A 427 13.19 -21.52 -20.71
C TYR A 427 13.06 -22.59 -19.62
N ASN A 428 14.18 -23.17 -19.20
CA ASN A 428 14.23 -24.09 -18.07
C ASN A 428 15.60 -23.95 -17.41
N LYS A 429 15.64 -23.51 -16.15
CA LYS A 429 16.88 -23.32 -15.41
C LYS A 429 16.69 -23.61 -13.93
N THR A 430 17.39 -24.64 -13.46
CA THR A 430 17.64 -24.86 -12.04
C THR A 430 18.91 -24.13 -11.62
N PHE A 431 18.83 -23.38 -10.53
CA PHE A 431 19.95 -22.77 -9.83
C PHE A 431 20.25 -23.52 -8.54
N THR A 432 21.53 -23.64 -8.23
CA THR A 432 22.10 -24.36 -7.08
C THR A 432 23.26 -23.56 -6.49
N SER A 433 23.80 -23.95 -5.34
CA SER A 433 25.05 -23.35 -4.81
C SER A 433 26.24 -23.46 -5.77
N SER A 434 26.28 -24.49 -6.63
CA SER A 434 27.31 -24.69 -7.66
C SER A 434 27.02 -23.97 -8.99
N SER A 435 25.79 -23.51 -9.21
CA SER A 435 25.36 -22.71 -10.37
C SER A 435 24.35 -21.65 -9.92
N PRO A 436 24.80 -20.61 -9.19
CA PRO A 436 23.90 -19.58 -8.66
C PRO A 436 23.35 -18.67 -9.77
N PRO A 437 22.23 -17.97 -9.51
CA PRO A 437 21.70 -16.98 -10.44
C PRO A 437 22.59 -15.73 -10.48
N ASN A 438 22.58 -15.02 -11.62
CA ASN A 438 23.19 -13.70 -11.70
C ASN A 438 22.22 -12.65 -11.14
N LEU A 439 22.49 -12.17 -9.92
CA LEU A 439 21.63 -11.23 -9.18
C LEU A 439 21.64 -9.79 -9.75
N LEU A 440 22.39 -9.52 -10.82
CA LEU A 440 22.55 -8.19 -11.41
C LEU A 440 22.05 -8.10 -12.87
N ALA A 441 21.41 -9.15 -13.39
CA ALA A 441 20.99 -9.22 -14.78
C ALA A 441 19.55 -9.73 -14.90
N PRO A 442 18.61 -8.92 -15.45
CA PRO A 442 17.28 -9.42 -15.77
C PRO A 442 17.36 -10.45 -16.90
N ILE A 443 16.53 -11.48 -16.80
CA ILE A 443 16.39 -12.57 -17.76
C ILE A 443 15.07 -12.36 -18.50
N MET A 444 15.10 -12.46 -19.83
CA MET A 444 13.91 -12.40 -20.67
C MET A 444 13.65 -13.75 -21.34
N ALA A 445 12.40 -14.21 -21.26
CA ALA A 445 11.96 -15.43 -21.93
C ALA A 445 10.52 -15.32 -22.41
N THR A 446 10.26 -15.78 -23.64
CA THR A 446 8.94 -15.74 -24.26
C THR A 446 8.08 -16.92 -23.78
N GLY A 447 6.82 -16.69 -23.42
CA GLY A 447 5.93 -17.76 -22.98
C GLY A 447 4.50 -17.29 -22.71
N ASN A 448 3.61 -18.22 -22.37
CA ASN A 448 2.29 -17.91 -21.80
C ASN A 448 2.08 -18.53 -20.40
N TYR A 449 3.08 -19.25 -19.89
CA TYR A 449 3.09 -19.83 -18.56
C TYR A 449 4.50 -19.77 -17.99
N MET A 450 4.65 -19.21 -16.79
CA MET A 450 5.87 -19.23 -15.98
C MET A 450 5.56 -19.94 -14.66
N GLU A 451 6.48 -20.80 -14.24
CA GLU A 451 6.46 -21.54 -12.98
C GLU A 451 7.81 -21.32 -12.27
N VAL A 452 7.74 -21.13 -10.96
CA VAL A 452 8.89 -20.94 -10.07
C VAL A 452 8.71 -21.82 -8.85
N SER A 453 9.69 -22.67 -8.57
CA SER A 453 9.70 -23.50 -7.37
C SER A 453 11.03 -23.39 -6.65
N TYR A 454 10.96 -23.02 -5.38
CA TYR A 454 12.08 -23.09 -4.46
C TYR A 454 11.88 -24.30 -3.54
N LYS A 455 12.92 -25.12 -3.39
CA LYS A 455 12.90 -26.31 -2.54
C LYS A 455 14.13 -26.34 -1.65
N THR A 456 13.89 -26.44 -0.34
CA THR A 456 14.91 -26.74 0.65
C THR A 456 15.28 -28.22 0.59
N ASN A 457 16.55 -28.52 0.87
CA ASN A 457 16.97 -29.91 1.04
C ASN A 457 16.53 -30.40 2.42
N TYR A 458 15.55 -31.30 2.51
CA TYR A 458 15.02 -31.86 3.76
C TYR A 458 14.62 -30.83 4.85
N GLY A 459 14.10 -29.65 4.48
CA GLY A 459 13.68 -28.63 5.45
C GLY A 459 14.84 -27.97 6.21
N GLN A 460 16.02 -27.88 5.61
CA GLN A 460 17.15 -27.13 6.16
C GLN A 460 16.84 -25.63 6.27
N LEU A 461 17.50 -24.95 7.20
CA LEU A 461 17.31 -23.53 7.47
C LEU A 461 17.87 -22.67 6.33
N THR A 462 17.02 -21.89 5.68
CA THR A 462 17.45 -20.89 4.67
C THR A 462 16.70 -19.57 4.80
N ASN A 463 17.22 -18.53 4.18
CA ASN A 463 16.56 -17.22 4.05
C ASN A 463 15.54 -17.18 2.89
N GLY A 464 15.47 -18.24 2.08
CA GLY A 464 14.60 -18.34 0.91
C GLY A 464 15.11 -17.59 -0.32
N TYR A 465 14.21 -17.24 -1.23
CA TYR A 465 14.49 -16.41 -2.42
C TYR A 465 13.48 -15.25 -2.53
N PHE A 466 13.84 -14.29 -3.39
CA PHE A 466 12.95 -13.24 -3.88
C PHE A 466 13.30 -12.93 -5.34
N MET A 467 12.27 -12.81 -6.18
CA MET A 467 12.43 -12.40 -7.58
C MET A 467 11.28 -11.50 -8.03
N LYS A 468 11.61 -10.51 -8.86
CA LYS A 468 10.64 -9.60 -9.49
C LYS A 468 10.37 -10.06 -10.91
N PHE A 469 9.18 -9.76 -11.43
CA PHE A 469 8.82 -10.01 -12.82
C PHE A 469 8.03 -8.84 -13.43
N GLU A 470 8.05 -8.76 -14.75
CA GLU A 470 7.22 -7.92 -15.60
C GLU A 470 6.77 -8.71 -16.84
N THR A 471 5.51 -8.59 -17.24
CA THR A 471 5.03 -9.12 -18.53
C THR A 471 5.12 -8.04 -19.62
N LEU A 472 5.78 -8.35 -20.73
CA LEU A 472 5.98 -7.43 -21.86
C LEU A 472 5.28 -7.95 -23.12
N ASP A 473 4.82 -7.03 -23.97
CA ASP A 473 4.12 -7.36 -25.21
C ASP A 473 5.03 -8.09 -26.22
N SER A 474 4.61 -9.27 -26.70
CA SER A 474 5.31 -9.97 -27.78
C SER A 474 5.03 -9.38 -29.17
N SER A 475 3.95 -8.62 -29.36
CA SER A 475 3.53 -8.08 -30.66
C SER A 475 4.56 -7.12 -31.26
N GLY A 476 5.22 -6.32 -30.41
CA GLY A 476 6.33 -5.44 -30.81
C GLY A 476 7.64 -6.16 -31.14
N PHE A 477 7.78 -7.45 -30.79
CA PHE A 477 8.99 -8.25 -30.99
C PHE A 477 8.95 -9.18 -32.23
N ARG A 478 7.77 -9.44 -32.81
CA ARG A 478 7.57 -10.41 -33.91
C ARG A 478 8.16 -10.04 -35.29
N ASN A 479 9.16 -9.15 -35.36
CA ASN A 479 9.83 -8.84 -36.64
C ASN A 479 11.28 -8.34 -36.53
N TYR A 480 12.04 -8.73 -35.49
CA TYR A 480 13.49 -8.47 -35.42
C TYR A 480 14.34 -9.70 -35.04
N THR A 481 13.84 -10.91 -35.26
CA THR A 481 14.63 -12.15 -35.16
C THR A 481 15.29 -12.49 -36.49
N ASN A 482 16.30 -11.71 -36.86
CA ASN A 482 17.38 -12.23 -37.71
C ASN A 482 18.56 -12.57 -36.77
N PRO A 483 18.87 -13.86 -36.52
CA PRO A 483 19.96 -14.26 -35.64
C PRO A 483 21.33 -13.68 -36.06
N SER A 484 21.53 -13.35 -37.35
CA SER A 484 22.76 -12.71 -37.82
C SER A 484 22.91 -11.25 -37.38
N CYS A 485 21.91 -10.67 -36.69
CA CYS A 485 21.89 -9.31 -36.18
C CYS A 485 21.83 -9.23 -34.64
N GLU A 486 22.02 -10.36 -33.95
CA GLU A 486 22.15 -10.41 -32.50
C GLU A 486 23.59 -10.18 -32.03
N PHE A 487 23.76 -9.47 -30.93
CA PHE A 487 25.04 -9.27 -30.26
C PHE A 487 24.95 -9.72 -28.80
N ASN A 488 25.25 -11.00 -28.59
CA ASN A 488 25.08 -11.70 -27.31
C ASN A 488 26.33 -11.60 -26.41
N GLN A 489 27.01 -10.45 -26.36
CA GLN A 489 28.22 -10.23 -25.54
C GLN A 489 28.06 -8.99 -24.64
N THR A 490 28.29 -9.15 -23.33
CA THR A 490 28.02 -8.11 -22.32
C THR A 490 28.98 -6.92 -22.35
N PHE A 491 30.26 -7.13 -22.65
CA PHE A 491 31.26 -6.06 -22.72
C PHE A 491 31.75 -5.87 -24.15
N LEU A 492 31.91 -4.62 -24.57
CA LEU A 492 32.43 -4.28 -25.90
C LEU A 492 33.93 -3.92 -25.81
N ILE A 493 34.75 -4.88 -26.25
CA ILE A 493 36.21 -4.84 -26.31
C ILE A 493 36.67 -5.35 -27.69
N GLN A 494 37.95 -5.22 -28.04
CA GLN A 494 38.53 -5.63 -29.33
C GLN A 494 38.20 -7.09 -29.70
N ILE A 495 38.17 -7.99 -28.72
CA ILE A 495 37.83 -9.41 -28.90
C ILE A 495 36.33 -9.60 -29.21
N THR A 496 35.44 -8.95 -28.44
CA THR A 496 33.99 -9.13 -28.62
C THR A 496 33.45 -8.34 -29.82
N ALA A 497 34.06 -7.21 -30.17
CA ALA A 497 33.72 -6.41 -31.35
C ALA A 497 33.94 -7.16 -32.68
N GLN A 498 34.75 -8.22 -32.71
CA GLN A 498 34.84 -9.11 -33.87
C GLN A 498 33.52 -9.84 -34.15
N LYS A 499 32.72 -10.10 -33.09
CA LYS A 499 31.39 -10.72 -33.17
C LYS A 499 30.25 -9.72 -33.36
N PHE A 500 30.54 -8.42 -33.50
CA PHE A 500 29.50 -7.42 -33.68
C PHE A 500 28.88 -7.52 -35.09
N PRO A 501 27.54 -7.45 -35.25
CA PRO A 501 26.87 -7.62 -36.55
C PRO A 501 27.00 -6.37 -37.45
N LYS A 502 28.19 -6.17 -38.02
CA LYS A 502 28.60 -4.95 -38.76
C LYS A 502 27.72 -4.59 -39.98
N ILE A 503 26.99 -5.55 -40.55
CA ILE A 503 26.12 -5.33 -41.73
C ILE A 503 24.69 -4.91 -41.36
N CYS A 504 24.29 -5.05 -40.10
CA CYS A 504 22.90 -4.93 -39.69
C CYS A 504 22.48 -3.48 -39.42
N SER A 505 21.33 -3.08 -39.97
CA SER A 505 20.72 -1.77 -39.71
C SER A 505 19.91 -1.74 -38.41
N THR A 506 19.40 -2.89 -37.98
CA THR A 506 18.86 -3.12 -36.63
C THR A 506 19.71 -4.17 -35.95
N VAL A 507 20.20 -3.87 -34.75
CA VAL A 507 20.99 -4.78 -33.91
C VAL A 507 20.18 -5.09 -32.66
N CYS A 508 20.16 -6.35 -32.24
CA CYS A 508 19.52 -6.82 -31.01
C CYS A 508 20.61 -7.20 -30.00
N GLY A 509 20.62 -6.64 -28.79
CA GLY A 509 21.63 -6.98 -27.79
C GLY A 509 21.72 -6.02 -26.60
N HIS A 510 22.38 -6.46 -25.53
CA HIS A 510 22.67 -5.65 -24.35
C HIS A 510 24.18 -5.66 -24.08
N PHE A 511 24.83 -4.51 -24.24
CA PHE A 511 26.28 -4.40 -24.07
C PHE A 511 26.73 -3.10 -23.37
N ILE A 512 27.90 -3.19 -22.75
CA ILE A 512 28.52 -2.19 -21.89
C ILE A 512 29.83 -1.72 -22.52
N ILE A 513 30.03 -0.40 -22.53
CA ILE A 513 31.28 0.28 -22.90
C ILE A 513 31.80 0.96 -21.64
N ASN A 514 33.01 0.62 -21.18
CA ASN A 514 33.50 1.11 -19.89
C ASN A 514 35.02 1.33 -19.82
N GLU A 515 35.59 1.42 -18.61
CA GLU A 515 37.04 1.60 -18.40
C GLU A 515 37.90 0.48 -19.00
N ASN A 516 37.30 -0.70 -19.21
CA ASN A 516 37.92 -1.88 -19.80
C ASN A 516 37.81 -1.92 -21.33
N THR A 517 37.09 -0.98 -21.96
CA THR A 517 37.04 -0.89 -23.43
C THR A 517 38.37 -0.38 -23.99
N ASP A 518 39.02 -1.24 -24.76
CA ASP A 518 40.28 -1.04 -25.49
C ASP A 518 40.09 -0.48 -26.91
N LEU A 519 38.84 -0.27 -27.33
CA LEU A 519 38.46 0.36 -28.60
C LEU A 519 38.48 1.89 -28.48
N ASN A 520 39.09 2.57 -29.45
CA ASN A 520 39.01 4.02 -29.58
C ASN A 520 37.71 4.49 -30.25
N VAL A 521 37.52 5.82 -30.28
CA VAL A 521 36.30 6.44 -30.82
C VAL A 521 36.12 6.14 -32.31
N GLU A 522 37.18 6.16 -33.10
CA GLU A 522 37.20 5.85 -34.53
C GLU A 522 36.79 4.39 -34.80
N GLN A 523 37.35 3.44 -34.05
CA GLN A 523 37.01 2.01 -34.13
C GLN A 523 35.54 1.77 -33.78
N LEU A 524 35.02 2.38 -32.71
CA LEU A 524 33.60 2.31 -32.37
C LEU A 524 32.71 2.96 -33.44
N THR A 525 33.16 4.06 -34.06
CA THR A 525 32.42 4.75 -35.14
C THR A 525 32.28 3.86 -36.37
N GLU A 526 33.35 3.18 -36.79
CA GLU A 526 33.30 2.23 -37.90
C GLU A 526 32.48 0.98 -37.54
N LEU A 527 32.56 0.49 -36.29
CA LEU A 527 31.80 -0.65 -35.80
C LEU A 527 30.28 -0.41 -35.86
N PHE A 528 29.83 0.80 -35.51
CA PHE A 528 28.42 1.18 -35.46
C PHE A 528 27.89 1.89 -36.72
N LYS A 529 28.73 2.04 -37.75
CA LYS A 529 28.45 2.79 -38.99
C LYS A 529 27.13 2.47 -39.67
N ASN A 530 26.76 1.19 -39.67
CA ASN A 530 25.52 0.69 -40.27
C ASN A 530 24.35 0.60 -39.28
N MET A 531 24.62 0.54 -37.97
CA MET A 531 23.59 0.41 -36.94
C MET A 531 22.71 1.67 -36.88
N ARG A 532 21.43 1.51 -37.24
CA ARG A 532 20.40 2.57 -37.19
C ARG A 532 19.40 2.36 -36.07
N ILE A 533 19.21 1.12 -35.62
CA ILE A 533 18.30 0.76 -34.53
C ILE A 533 19.03 -0.18 -33.58
N LEU A 534 18.94 0.07 -32.27
CA LEU A 534 19.34 -0.87 -31.23
C LEU A 534 18.10 -1.28 -30.43
N VAL A 535 17.90 -2.59 -30.28
CA VAL A 535 16.84 -3.22 -29.51
C VAL A 535 17.51 -3.97 -28.35
N GLY A 536 17.30 -3.50 -27.12
CA GLY A 536 18.05 -3.97 -25.94
C GLY A 536 18.64 -2.81 -25.15
N GLY A 537 19.86 -2.96 -24.62
CA GLY A 537 20.46 -2.01 -23.68
C GLY A 537 21.88 -1.56 -24.08
N LEU A 538 22.21 -0.30 -23.79
CA LEU A 538 23.55 0.24 -23.98
C LEU A 538 23.96 1.06 -22.76
N ARG A 539 24.96 0.57 -22.00
CA ARG A 539 25.53 1.28 -20.85
C ARG A 539 26.92 1.85 -21.19
N ILE A 540 27.13 3.12 -20.85
CA ILE A 540 28.41 3.82 -21.07
C ILE A 540 28.83 4.52 -19.78
N SER A 541 29.83 3.99 -19.08
CA SER A 541 30.26 4.49 -17.75
C SER A 541 31.78 4.39 -17.59
N ASN A 542 32.40 5.28 -16.82
CA ASN A 542 33.84 5.25 -16.52
C ASN A 542 34.76 5.30 -17.76
N THR A 543 34.29 5.81 -18.90
CA THR A 543 35.06 5.77 -20.15
C THR A 543 36.14 6.85 -20.22
N LYS A 544 37.15 6.61 -21.06
CA LYS A 544 38.24 7.55 -21.37
C LYS A 544 37.92 8.48 -22.55
N PHE A 545 36.68 8.48 -23.06
CA PHE A 545 36.30 9.19 -24.28
C PHE A 545 35.93 10.66 -24.01
N GLU A 546 36.39 11.56 -24.88
CA GLU A 546 36.10 13.00 -24.80
C GLU A 546 34.72 13.37 -25.38
N ASN A 547 34.21 12.51 -26.27
CA ASN A 547 32.93 12.64 -26.94
C ASN A 547 32.42 11.26 -27.38
N LEU A 548 31.13 11.18 -27.70
CA LEU A 548 30.44 9.92 -27.98
C LEU A 548 30.06 9.77 -29.47
N ARG A 549 30.77 10.46 -30.37
CA ARG A 549 30.42 10.57 -31.83
C ARG A 549 30.28 9.23 -32.54
N PHE A 550 30.80 8.14 -31.99
CA PHE A 550 30.61 6.79 -32.49
C PHE A 550 29.14 6.35 -32.56
N LEU A 551 28.25 6.97 -31.78
CA LEU A 551 26.80 6.72 -31.84
C LEU A 551 26.05 7.63 -32.83
N ALA A 552 26.76 8.45 -33.61
CA ALA A 552 26.19 9.25 -34.70
C ALA A 552 25.63 8.42 -35.88
N GLY A 553 25.69 7.09 -35.83
CA GLY A 553 24.95 6.21 -36.73
C GLY A 553 23.46 6.03 -36.37
N LEU A 554 23.15 6.10 -35.06
CA LEU A 554 21.95 5.51 -34.45
C LEU A 554 20.73 6.44 -34.52
N ARG A 555 19.59 5.94 -35.04
CA ARG A 555 18.35 6.71 -35.31
C ARG A 555 17.20 6.39 -34.36
N ARG A 556 17.07 5.15 -33.87
CA ARG A 556 15.97 4.69 -33.00
C ARG A 556 16.50 3.75 -31.91
N PHE A 557 15.94 3.84 -30.71
CA PHE A 557 16.28 2.99 -29.57
C PHE A 557 15.00 2.33 -29.02
N VAL A 558 15.12 1.12 -28.48
CA VAL A 558 14.06 0.42 -27.72
C VAL A 558 14.69 -0.23 -26.47
N GLY A 559 14.61 0.48 -25.32
CA GLY A 559 15.28 0.14 -24.05
C GLY A 559 15.91 1.38 -23.36
N GLU A 560 16.85 1.20 -22.41
CA GLU A 560 17.61 2.29 -21.73
C GLU A 560 18.84 2.76 -22.52
N LEU A 561 19.13 4.07 -22.52
CA LEU A 561 19.73 4.75 -23.69
C LEU A 561 21.22 5.16 -23.67
N GLY A 562 21.73 5.30 -24.91
CA GLY A 562 22.58 6.43 -25.30
C GLY A 562 22.68 6.71 -26.83
N LEU A 563 22.40 7.97 -27.24
CA LEU A 563 23.10 8.74 -28.31
C LEU A 563 22.89 8.26 -29.79
N LEU A 564 23.25 8.95 -30.90
CA LEU A 564 23.64 10.35 -31.16
C LEU A 564 23.10 10.93 -32.50
N ASN A 565 22.35 10.17 -33.32
CA ASN A 565 21.61 10.67 -34.52
C ASN A 565 20.08 10.51 -34.32
N LEU A 566 19.66 10.43 -33.05
CA LEU A 566 18.29 10.25 -32.59
C LEU A 566 17.48 11.52 -32.88
N THR A 567 16.45 11.43 -33.73
CA THR A 567 15.39 12.45 -33.75
C THR A 567 14.32 12.18 -32.69
N THR A 568 14.20 10.93 -32.23
CA THR A 568 13.26 10.50 -31.19
C THR A 568 13.87 9.45 -30.26
N ILE A 569 14.01 9.80 -28.98
CA ILE A 569 14.32 8.87 -27.89
C ILE A 569 13.03 8.18 -27.42
N LYS A 570 13.07 6.86 -27.13
CA LYS A 570 11.94 6.07 -26.59
C LYS A 570 12.39 5.15 -25.44
N SER A 571 12.21 5.60 -24.20
CA SER A 571 12.72 4.90 -23.00
C SER A 571 12.08 5.44 -21.71
N PRO A 572 12.03 4.64 -20.61
CA PRO A 572 11.72 5.13 -19.28
C PRO A 572 12.90 5.83 -18.57
N VAL A 573 14.17 5.47 -18.87
CA VAL A 573 15.35 6.03 -18.19
C VAL A 573 16.50 6.28 -19.15
N VAL A 574 17.16 7.44 -18.99
CA VAL A 574 18.44 7.77 -19.63
C VAL A 574 19.42 8.16 -18.52
N ASN A 575 20.52 7.41 -18.35
CA ASN A 575 21.52 7.69 -17.33
C ASN A 575 22.92 7.85 -17.95
N ILE A 576 23.56 9.00 -17.71
CA ILE A 576 24.94 9.29 -18.10
C ILE A 576 25.69 9.72 -16.85
N ASP A 577 26.54 8.85 -16.32
CA ASP A 577 27.23 9.02 -15.04
C ASP A 577 28.75 8.83 -15.19
N SER A 578 29.55 9.51 -14.36
CA SER A 578 30.95 9.18 -14.07
C SER A 578 31.89 9.08 -15.29
N ASN A 579 31.69 9.93 -16.31
CA ASN A 579 32.55 9.97 -17.50
C ASN A 579 33.59 11.11 -17.41
N GLY A 580 34.75 10.79 -16.81
CA GLY A 580 35.80 11.73 -16.38
C GLY A 580 36.40 12.67 -17.45
N LYS A 581 36.28 12.34 -18.74
CA LYS A 581 36.86 13.11 -19.86
C LYS A 581 35.84 13.74 -20.81
N LEU A 582 34.55 13.50 -20.60
CA LEU A 582 33.50 13.97 -21.49
C LEU A 582 33.44 15.51 -21.46
N GLU A 583 33.61 16.19 -22.59
CA GLU A 583 33.52 17.67 -22.65
C GLU A 583 32.12 18.15 -23.10
N LYS A 584 31.40 17.38 -23.94
CA LYS A 584 30.05 17.73 -24.44
C LYS A 584 29.23 16.47 -24.78
N LEU A 585 27.90 16.54 -24.63
CA LEU A 585 26.97 15.53 -25.18
C LEU A 585 26.90 15.60 -26.71
N ASN A 586 26.83 16.82 -27.25
CA ASN A 586 26.94 17.15 -28.68
C ASN A 586 25.90 16.41 -29.54
N LEU A 587 24.58 16.57 -29.28
CA LEU A 587 23.45 15.85 -29.91
C LEU A 587 22.73 16.69 -31.01
N PRO A 588 23.38 17.07 -32.14
CA PRO A 588 22.93 18.13 -33.05
C PRO A 588 21.66 17.84 -33.86
N LYS A 589 21.02 16.68 -33.70
CA LYS A 589 19.76 16.32 -34.39
C LYS A 589 18.65 15.80 -33.46
N LEU A 590 18.81 16.00 -32.14
CA LEU A 590 17.79 15.61 -31.18
C LEU A 590 16.61 16.60 -31.21
N GLU A 591 15.45 16.14 -31.67
CA GLU A 591 14.24 16.97 -31.80
C GLU A 591 13.23 16.74 -30.67
N VAL A 592 13.04 15.48 -30.24
CA VAL A 592 12.05 15.09 -29.22
C VAL A 592 12.52 13.88 -28.41
N VAL A 593 12.21 13.86 -27.11
CA VAL A 593 12.30 12.65 -26.26
C VAL A 593 10.90 12.12 -25.94
N LYS A 594 10.45 11.08 -26.63
CA LYS A 594 9.11 10.47 -26.44
C LYS A 594 9.19 9.25 -25.52
N CYS A 595 9.01 9.47 -24.22
CA CYS A 595 8.93 8.43 -23.22
C CYS A 595 7.84 7.37 -23.57
N LEU A 596 8.14 6.09 -23.35
CA LEU A 596 7.15 5.00 -23.44
C LEU A 596 6.79 4.56 -22.02
N GLY A 597 5.84 5.26 -21.39
CA GLY A 597 5.42 5.01 -20.01
C GLY A 597 5.09 6.29 -19.25
N ASN A 598 4.57 6.15 -18.03
CA ASN A 598 4.15 7.26 -17.17
C ASN A 598 5.31 7.91 -16.37
N ILE A 599 6.46 7.23 -16.27
CA ILE A 599 7.66 7.73 -15.58
C ILE A 599 8.77 7.84 -16.63
N CYS A 600 9.47 8.98 -16.63
CA CYS A 600 10.54 9.25 -17.58
C CYS A 600 11.63 10.07 -16.88
N SER A 601 12.81 9.47 -16.67
CA SER A 601 13.91 10.09 -15.94
C SER A 601 15.14 10.24 -16.82
N ILE A 602 15.66 11.46 -16.94
CA ILE A 602 16.94 11.74 -17.57
C ILE A 602 17.89 12.24 -16.49
N ILE A 603 18.95 11.47 -16.24
CA ILE A 603 19.95 11.69 -15.21
C ILE A 603 21.29 11.90 -15.90
N VAL A 604 21.91 13.06 -15.69
CA VAL A 604 23.25 13.40 -16.19
C VAL A 604 24.11 13.85 -15.01
N ASN A 605 24.80 12.88 -14.40
CA ASN A 605 25.61 13.01 -13.20
C ASN A 605 27.10 13.03 -13.57
N LEU A 606 27.68 14.21 -13.77
CA LEU A 606 29.08 14.36 -14.19
C LEU A 606 29.93 15.08 -13.13
N ASN A 607 29.51 15.01 -11.86
CA ASN A 607 29.87 15.99 -10.86
C ASN A 607 30.93 15.49 -9.86
N TYR A 608 32.19 15.53 -10.28
CA TYR A 608 33.36 15.61 -9.37
C TYR A 608 33.91 17.04 -9.32
N PRO A 609 34.57 17.47 -8.22
CA PRO A 609 35.08 18.83 -8.06
C PRO A 609 36.17 19.25 -9.08
N GLU A 610 36.71 18.33 -9.88
CA GLU A 610 37.77 18.59 -10.88
C GLU A 610 37.28 18.85 -12.32
N HIS A 611 36.00 19.14 -12.54
CA HIS A 611 35.41 19.28 -13.89
C HIS A 611 35.10 20.74 -14.34
N PRO A 612 36.10 21.55 -14.76
CA PRO A 612 35.85 22.91 -15.23
C PRO A 612 35.36 23.00 -16.69
N LYS A 613 35.39 21.91 -17.47
CA LYS A 613 35.20 21.95 -18.94
C LYS A 613 33.87 21.45 -19.49
N PHE A 614 33.19 20.51 -18.83
CA PHE A 614 31.95 19.95 -19.39
C PHE A 614 30.83 21.00 -19.43
N CYS A 615 30.14 21.10 -20.57
CA CYS A 615 28.91 21.87 -20.66
C CYS A 615 27.86 21.24 -21.60
N ILE A 616 26.59 21.40 -21.25
CA ILE A 616 25.45 21.01 -22.10
C ILE A 616 25.11 22.13 -23.09
N THR A 617 24.80 21.80 -24.34
CA THR A 617 24.37 22.81 -25.32
C THR A 617 22.89 23.15 -25.13
N ILE A 618 22.51 24.38 -25.52
CA ILE A 618 21.12 24.84 -25.43
C ILE A 618 20.19 24.01 -26.34
N GLN A 619 20.73 23.50 -27.45
CA GLN A 619 20.01 22.60 -28.34
C GLN A 619 19.65 21.27 -27.66
N ASP A 620 20.65 20.60 -27.06
CA ASP A 620 20.45 19.33 -26.34
C ASP A 620 19.38 19.50 -25.24
N LEU A 621 19.50 20.58 -24.47
CA LEU A 621 18.62 20.92 -23.35
C LEU A 621 17.17 21.21 -23.76
N ASN A 622 16.96 21.94 -24.87
CA ASN A 622 15.62 22.21 -25.41
C ASN A 622 14.91 20.93 -25.89
N ALA A 623 15.67 19.94 -26.36
CA ALA A 623 15.08 18.67 -26.80
C ALA A 623 14.60 17.80 -25.63
N PHE A 624 15.28 17.87 -24.47
CA PHE A 624 14.84 17.22 -23.23
C PHE A 624 13.60 17.87 -22.62
N THR A 625 13.46 19.20 -22.69
CA THR A 625 12.41 19.98 -21.98
C THR A 625 11.15 20.28 -22.80
N ARG A 626 10.97 19.64 -23.97
CA ARG A 626 9.89 19.96 -24.93
C ARG A 626 8.50 19.54 -24.43
N LYS A 627 7.51 20.42 -24.62
CA LYS A 627 6.13 20.45 -24.06
C LYS A 627 5.24 19.18 -24.02
N ARG A 628 5.65 18.05 -24.62
CA ARG A 628 4.89 16.77 -24.63
C ARG A 628 5.55 15.68 -23.78
N ASN A 629 6.66 15.98 -23.12
CA ASN A 629 7.49 15.00 -22.43
C ASN A 629 7.43 15.32 -20.93
N GLN A 630 6.82 14.45 -20.12
CA GLN A 630 6.79 14.57 -18.66
C GLN A 630 8.08 13.96 -18.09
N VAL A 631 9.20 14.67 -18.26
CA VAL A 631 10.55 14.19 -17.93
C VAL A 631 11.02 14.76 -16.60
N TYR A 632 11.40 13.89 -15.67
CA TYR A 632 12.22 14.24 -14.51
C TYR A 632 13.67 14.40 -14.98
N LEU A 633 14.16 15.64 -15.03
CA LEU A 633 15.48 15.98 -15.55
C LEU A 633 16.41 16.36 -14.39
N ASN A 634 17.30 15.44 -14.02
CA ASN A 634 18.36 15.69 -13.03
C ASN A 634 19.69 15.90 -13.76
N MET A 635 20.25 17.10 -13.69
CA MET A 635 21.52 17.44 -14.34
C MET A 635 22.37 18.28 -13.39
N ASN A 636 23.62 17.87 -13.21
CA ASN A 636 24.58 18.59 -12.40
C ASN A 636 25.76 19.03 -13.28
N SER A 637 25.52 20.05 -14.13
CA SER A 637 26.46 20.52 -15.15
C SER A 637 26.25 21.98 -15.55
N ASN A 638 27.27 22.61 -16.14
CA ASN A 638 27.20 23.95 -16.70
C ASN A 638 26.51 23.96 -18.09
N ILE A 639 25.92 25.11 -18.47
CA ILE A 639 25.39 25.34 -19.82
C ILE A 639 26.45 26.02 -20.68
N CYS A 640 26.66 25.54 -21.91
CA CYS A 640 27.60 26.17 -22.84
C CYS A 640 27.09 27.57 -23.23
N ILE A 641 27.81 28.62 -22.86
CA ILE A 641 27.46 29.99 -23.23
C ILE A 641 27.73 30.17 -24.74
N PRO A 642 26.72 30.49 -25.57
CA PRO A 642 26.91 30.73 -26.99
C PRO A 642 27.67 32.04 -27.19
N LYS A 643 28.73 32.01 -28.02
CA LYS A 643 29.41 33.24 -28.46
C LYS A 643 28.49 33.98 -29.43
N ASN A 644 28.02 35.16 -29.03
CA ASN A 644 27.23 36.11 -29.83
C ASN A 644 25.76 35.73 -30.15
N GLU A 645 24.96 35.35 -29.14
CA GLU A 645 23.50 35.45 -29.25
C GLU A 645 22.98 36.76 -28.63
N PRO A 646 22.27 37.63 -29.37
CA PRO A 646 21.74 38.88 -28.83
C PRO A 646 20.65 38.62 -27.79
N LYS A 647 20.60 39.49 -26.76
CA LYS A 647 19.63 39.48 -25.64
C LYS A 647 19.72 38.27 -24.68
N VAL A 648 20.79 37.48 -24.77
CA VAL A 648 21.15 36.46 -23.77
C VAL A 648 22.02 37.10 -22.69
N CYS A 649 21.70 36.86 -21.42
CA CYS A 649 22.37 37.51 -20.28
C CYS A 649 22.81 36.46 -19.25
N THR A 650 23.96 36.67 -18.60
CA THR A 650 24.41 35.82 -17.47
C THR A 650 23.98 36.36 -16.10
N VAL A 651 23.52 37.61 -16.05
CA VAL A 651 22.98 38.30 -14.86
C VAL A 651 21.66 38.99 -15.22
N PRO A 652 20.71 39.17 -14.27
CA PRO A 652 19.42 39.78 -14.56
C PRO A 652 19.55 41.28 -14.87
N THR A 653 19.17 41.67 -16.09
CA THR A 653 19.17 43.06 -16.57
C THR A 653 17.84 43.37 -17.26
N VAL A 654 17.43 44.64 -17.27
CA VAL A 654 16.22 45.09 -17.95
C VAL A 654 16.39 44.88 -19.46
N GLY A 655 15.37 44.30 -20.12
CA GLY A 655 15.44 43.95 -21.54
C GLY A 655 16.08 42.59 -21.84
N CYS A 656 16.41 41.79 -20.81
CA CYS A 656 16.91 40.43 -21.02
C CYS A 656 15.82 39.51 -21.57
N GLU A 657 16.04 38.85 -22.71
CA GLU A 657 15.10 37.89 -23.32
C GLU A 657 15.54 36.42 -23.16
N ARG A 658 16.71 36.15 -22.57
CA ARG A 658 17.09 34.81 -22.07
C ARG A 658 18.19 34.92 -21.01
N LEU A 659 17.86 34.64 -19.75
CA LEU A 659 18.85 34.53 -18.68
C LEU A 659 19.51 33.13 -18.70
N ILE A 660 20.83 33.05 -18.58
CA ILE A 660 21.61 31.82 -18.39
C ILE A 660 22.55 32.03 -17.20
N GLY A 661 22.03 31.79 -16.00
CA GLY A 661 22.76 32.03 -14.76
C GLY A 661 21.91 31.80 -13.51
N ASN A 662 22.46 32.17 -12.35
CA ASN A 662 21.74 32.13 -11.08
C ASN A 662 20.83 33.38 -10.95
N LEU A 663 19.56 33.17 -10.65
CA LEU A 663 18.64 34.24 -10.27
C LEU A 663 18.49 34.24 -8.74
N ASN A 664 19.20 35.16 -8.08
CA ASN A 664 19.05 35.43 -6.65
C ASN A 664 17.99 36.51 -6.44
N ILE A 665 16.89 36.18 -5.76
CA ILE A 665 15.84 37.14 -5.41
C ILE A 665 15.96 37.47 -3.91
N THR A 666 16.30 38.72 -3.61
CA THR A 666 16.48 39.24 -2.25
C THR A 666 15.58 40.46 -2.01
N LYS A 667 15.50 40.92 -0.75
CA LYS A 667 14.77 42.15 -0.38
C LYS A 667 15.34 43.34 -1.17
N GLY A 668 14.50 44.02 -1.96
CA GLY A 668 14.89 45.11 -2.86
C GLY A 668 15.19 44.71 -4.31
N PHE A 669 14.93 43.46 -4.72
CA PHE A 669 15.09 43.03 -6.11
C PHE A 669 14.16 43.79 -7.08
N ASP A 670 14.73 44.42 -8.11
CA ASP A 670 13.98 45.12 -9.16
C ASP A 670 13.31 44.15 -10.13
N VAL A 671 11.99 43.99 -9.99
CA VAL A 671 11.16 43.07 -10.77
C VAL A 671 11.22 43.34 -12.28
N ARG A 672 11.50 44.58 -12.71
CA ARG A 672 11.60 44.94 -14.15
C ARG A 672 12.72 44.17 -14.87
N LYS A 673 13.73 43.69 -14.13
CA LYS A 673 14.82 42.83 -14.64
C LYS A 673 14.37 41.42 -15.03
N VAL A 674 13.15 41.02 -14.68
CA VAL A 674 12.56 39.70 -15.02
C VAL A 674 11.20 39.80 -15.73
N GLU A 675 10.72 41.01 -16.05
CA GLU A 675 9.45 41.18 -16.78
C GLU A 675 9.53 40.70 -18.23
N SER A 676 10.63 41.01 -18.93
CA SER A 676 10.89 40.52 -20.30
C SER A 676 11.08 39.00 -20.38
N LEU A 677 11.38 38.34 -19.25
CA LEU A 677 11.45 36.88 -19.17
C LEU A 677 10.05 36.21 -19.30
N LYS A 678 8.96 36.93 -19.02
CA LYS A 678 7.58 36.37 -19.07
C LYS A 678 7.08 36.03 -20.48
N GLN A 679 7.58 36.68 -21.53
CA GLN A 679 7.01 36.54 -22.87
C GLN A 679 7.44 35.24 -23.58
N ASN A 680 8.56 34.64 -23.17
CA ASN A 680 9.14 33.46 -23.81
C ASN A 680 9.06 32.22 -22.89
N ARG A 681 8.08 31.35 -23.16
CA ARG A 681 7.70 30.17 -22.34
C ARG A 681 8.73 29.00 -22.31
N HIS A 682 10.00 29.28 -22.61
CA HIS A 682 11.09 28.30 -22.68
C HIS A 682 12.42 28.97 -22.30
N GLN A 683 12.55 29.44 -21.06
CA GLN A 683 13.77 30.05 -20.55
C GLN A 683 14.30 29.28 -19.32
N ILE A 684 15.61 29.02 -19.32
CA ILE A 684 16.27 28.15 -18.35
C ILE A 684 16.89 29.01 -17.25
N VAL A 685 16.38 28.93 -16.02
CA VAL A 685 16.90 29.69 -14.89
C VAL A 685 17.31 28.75 -13.75
N LYS A 686 18.50 28.96 -13.19
CA LYS A 686 18.87 28.37 -11.90
C LYS A 686 18.38 29.32 -10.81
N ILE A 687 17.23 29.03 -10.22
CA ILE A 687 16.55 29.92 -9.27
C ILE A 687 17.03 29.65 -7.85
N LEU A 688 17.48 30.70 -7.15
CA LEU A 688 17.86 30.69 -5.75
C LEU A 688 16.96 31.66 -4.99
N ILE A 689 15.93 31.12 -4.34
CA ILE A 689 14.98 31.87 -3.52
C ILE A 689 15.29 31.63 -2.05
N TYR A 690 15.48 32.72 -1.29
CA TYR A 690 15.48 32.67 0.17
C TYR A 690 14.04 32.78 0.70
N CYS A 691 13.56 31.76 1.39
CA CYS A 691 12.13 31.57 1.72
C CYS A 691 11.48 32.59 2.67
N GLN A 692 12.18 33.61 3.15
CA GLN A 692 11.72 34.41 4.29
C GLN A 692 10.70 35.54 3.96
N TYR A 693 10.35 35.77 2.68
CA TYR A 693 9.48 36.90 2.26
C TYR A 693 8.48 36.59 1.12
N LEU A 694 7.99 35.35 1.01
CA LEU A 694 7.11 34.90 -0.09
C LEU A 694 5.60 35.10 0.18
N GLN A 695 5.11 36.35 0.16
CA GLN A 695 3.64 36.61 0.08
C GLN A 695 3.17 37.36 -1.17
N SER A 696 4.06 38.06 -1.91
CA SER A 696 3.67 38.84 -3.09
C SER A 696 3.99 38.17 -4.44
N ILE A 697 5.10 37.43 -4.54
CA ILE A 697 5.65 36.97 -5.83
C ILE A 697 4.92 35.74 -6.39
N VAL A 698 4.42 34.85 -5.52
CA VAL A 698 3.77 33.57 -5.89
C VAL A 698 2.53 33.78 -6.76
N TYR A 699 1.78 34.87 -6.56
CA TYR A 699 0.57 35.17 -7.33
C TYR A 699 0.81 35.62 -8.79
N ARG A 700 2.07 35.91 -9.19
CA ARG A 700 2.40 36.42 -10.54
C ARG A 700 3.34 35.54 -11.37
N PHE A 701 3.81 34.43 -10.82
CA PHE A 701 4.62 33.42 -11.51
C PHE A 701 4.23 32.01 -11.04
N LYS A 702 3.96 31.08 -11.97
CA LYS A 702 3.78 29.65 -11.63
C LYS A 702 5.14 29.02 -11.32
N ILE A 703 5.60 29.19 -10.08
CA ILE A 703 6.79 28.55 -9.54
C ILE A 703 6.33 27.43 -8.59
N LEU A 704 6.86 26.22 -8.75
CA LEU A 704 6.59 25.12 -7.81
C LEU A 704 7.18 25.48 -6.43
N LEU A 705 6.37 25.38 -5.38
CA LEU A 705 6.76 25.71 -4.02
C LEU A 705 7.80 24.72 -3.46
N CYS A 706 8.83 25.24 -2.79
CA CYS A 706 9.73 24.43 -1.96
C CYS A 706 9.11 24.23 -0.57
N THR A 707 8.95 22.99 -0.14
CA THR A 707 8.77 22.63 1.27
C THR A 707 10.12 22.29 1.88
N GLN A 708 10.44 22.89 3.04
CA GLN A 708 11.71 22.68 3.72
C GLN A 708 11.53 21.69 4.87
N LYS A 709 12.04 20.46 4.72
CA LYS A 709 12.25 19.54 5.85
C LYS A 709 13.63 19.85 6.46
N SER A 710 13.73 19.78 7.79
CA SER A 710 14.93 20.15 8.55
C SER A 710 16.07 19.13 8.38
N GLY A 711 17.33 19.61 8.41
CA GLY A 711 18.53 18.76 8.46
C GLY A 711 19.40 18.77 7.20
N PHE A 712 20.48 19.56 7.23
CA PHE A 712 21.69 19.49 6.39
C PHE A 712 21.68 18.66 5.07
N SER A 713 21.50 19.35 3.93
CA SER A 713 22.51 19.40 2.85
C SER A 713 22.15 20.46 1.80
N ARG A 714 23.15 21.04 1.10
CA ARG A 714 22.94 22.05 0.05
C ARG A 714 22.63 21.36 -1.30
N GLY A 715 21.37 20.96 -1.51
CA GLY A 715 20.89 20.51 -2.81
C GLY A 715 20.68 21.68 -3.80
N TRP A 716 21.12 21.50 -5.06
CA TRP A 716 20.86 22.46 -6.14
C TRP A 716 19.64 22.00 -6.96
N PHE A 717 18.69 22.89 -7.22
CA PHE A 717 17.52 22.60 -8.05
C PHE A 717 17.47 23.50 -9.29
N LEU A 718 17.10 22.92 -10.43
CA LEU A 718 16.81 23.64 -11.67
C LEU A 718 15.31 23.91 -11.74
N ALA A 719 14.89 25.15 -11.91
CA ALA A 719 13.48 25.53 -11.93
C ALA A 719 13.10 26.14 -13.28
N ILE A 720 12.27 25.43 -14.05
CA ILE A 720 11.73 25.90 -15.32
C ILE A 720 10.45 26.67 -15.04
N ILE A 721 10.39 27.94 -15.45
CA ILE A 721 9.17 28.76 -15.37
C ILE A 721 8.27 28.39 -16.56
N TRP A 722 6.99 28.06 -16.27
CA TRP A 722 5.99 27.62 -17.25
C TRP A 722 4.89 28.67 -17.53
#